data_AF-A0A6F9BCP1-F1
#
_entry.id   AF-A0A6F9BCP1-F1
#
_cell.length_a   1.000
_cell.length_b   1.000
_cell.length_c   1.000
_cell.angle_alpha   90.00
_cell.angle_beta   90.00
_cell.angle_gamma   90.00
#
_symmetry.space_group_name_H-M   'P 1'
#
loop_
_entity.id
_entity.type
_entity.pdbx_description
1 polymer ?
#
loop_
_entity_poly.entity_id
_entity_poly.type
_entity_poly.pdbx_seq_one_letter_code
_entity_poly.pdbx_strand_id
1 'polypeptide(L)'
;MEGDWKREGGVGGGSRRRKEGGPVKVSSAAGSSAFACICMCVITDPTSACLGGKEGENEGNGRREGGGKRGRKQRRRDGERALTTDFFRKKAEIETEYSRNLEKLAERFMAKTRSTKDHQQKDQNLLSPVNCWYLLLNQVRRESKDHATLSDLYLNNVITRLTHISDDSARLLKRSKEITFQLQEDMMKLLNELYTVMKTYHMYHGETLNAETKLRDAERQVGPGGGVEPLFGMRIEERHQRRNAVRKMEKMREKRKAKYSENKLKSLKARNEYLLTMEATNSSVFKYYIHDLPDIIDCCDLGYHSSLSRALKTYLSAELSLEASRRTGLEVLEGAVEGLDPARDRQRLLGLYPTAFCPPPRFSFQPHMGDPVTQIAAQPQVQAELASRLQQLQSRLSTLKIENEEVKKTWGATLTTLQDMTVLDDYDVSQSFTHSPSSESVKSSVSDGYLNKPSLAKRRANQQETELFYFTKFREYLEGSNLISKLQAKHDLLKKAMAEGYIADTLTTSRGRNNSHSKHQDSTKAIPLLVESCIRYINLHGLQHQGIFRVSGSQVEVNDIKNSFERGHDPLIDEENNHDINSVAGVLSFRGWNEAPSFRAWSHWDKSKRKACLLPLLQLSVKFENLLAHQEGHTEVRATDDWHMRRMLRRDYIVRAISQRGETEEREKRRTEKEKRR
;
A
#
# COMPACT_ATOMS: atom_id res chain seq x y z
N MET A 1 54.68 -18.53 13.51
CA MET A 1 55.01 -18.76 12.09
C MET A 1 54.45 -17.58 11.31
N GLU A 2 55.32 -16.60 11.08
CA GLU A 2 55.06 -15.48 10.17
C GLU A 2 55.12 -15.95 8.71
N GLY A 3 54.45 -15.21 7.83
CA GLY A 3 54.55 -15.29 6.38
C GLY A 3 53.17 -15.32 5.72
N ASP A 4 52.89 -14.62 4.63
CA ASP A 4 53.70 -13.69 3.87
C ASP A 4 52.75 -12.98 2.89
N TRP A 5 52.99 -11.70 2.63
CA TRP A 5 52.30 -10.95 1.59
C TRP A 5 53.00 -11.21 0.25
N LYS A 6 52.30 -11.77 -0.75
CA LYS A 6 52.71 -11.58 -2.15
C LYS A 6 51.52 -11.50 -3.10
N ARG A 7 51.73 -10.62 -4.08
CA ARG A 7 50.81 -9.94 -4.99
C ARG A 7 51.04 -10.50 -6.40
N GLU A 8 49.97 -10.74 -7.15
CA GLU A 8 49.85 -10.82 -8.62
C GLU A 8 48.33 -10.92 -8.90
N GLY A 9 47.65 -10.26 -9.85
CA GLY A 9 48.00 -9.36 -10.94
C GLY A 9 46.90 -9.47 -12.02
N GLY A 10 46.13 -8.40 -12.25
CA GLY A 10 45.41 -8.14 -13.52
C GLY A 10 43.96 -8.62 -13.66
N VAL A 11 43.00 -7.70 -13.86
CA VAL A 11 42.51 -7.23 -15.19
C VAL A 11 41.19 -6.46 -15.00
N GLY A 12 41.21 -5.19 -15.44
CA GLY A 12 40.17 -4.52 -16.24
C GLY A 12 38.72 -4.41 -15.77
N GLY A 13 38.22 -3.18 -15.62
CA GLY A 13 36.79 -2.90 -15.72
C GLY A 13 36.37 -1.63 -14.97
N GLY A 14 36.41 -0.48 -15.65
CA GLY A 14 35.98 0.79 -15.08
C GLY A 14 34.47 0.84 -14.82
N SER A 15 34.08 1.44 -13.69
CA SER A 15 32.78 2.11 -13.61
C SER A 15 32.78 3.22 -12.54
N ARG A 16 32.00 4.24 -12.86
CA ARG A 16 31.95 5.58 -12.28
C ARG A 16 31.70 5.60 -10.76
N ARG A 17 32.45 6.46 -10.07
CA ARG A 17 32.20 6.90 -8.69
C ARG A 17 30.80 7.53 -8.57
N ARG A 18 29.84 6.83 -7.98
CA ARG A 18 28.74 7.45 -7.23
C ARG A 18 29.16 7.51 -5.77
N LYS A 19 29.21 8.73 -5.21
CA LYS A 19 29.29 8.95 -3.76
C LYS A 19 27.94 8.55 -3.17
N GLU A 20 27.82 7.32 -2.68
CA GLU A 20 26.69 6.92 -1.85
C GLU A 20 26.86 7.47 -0.43
N GLY A 21 25.72 7.90 0.12
CA GLY A 21 25.60 8.61 1.38
C GLY A 21 26.13 7.80 2.55
N GLY A 22 26.69 8.52 3.53
CA GLY A 22 27.12 7.95 4.79
C GLY A 22 25.97 7.23 5.50
N PRO A 23 26.25 6.15 6.24
CA PRO A 23 25.23 5.44 6.98
C PRO A 23 24.65 6.36 8.05
N VAL A 24 23.33 6.51 8.02
CA VAL A 24 22.53 7.07 9.11
C VAL A 24 22.91 6.34 10.38
N LYS A 25 23.53 7.05 11.33
CA LYS A 25 23.78 6.56 12.69
C LYS A 25 22.43 6.37 13.38
N VAL A 26 21.80 5.21 13.18
CA VAL A 26 20.84 4.69 14.14
C VAL A 26 21.66 4.39 15.40
N SER A 27 21.48 5.23 16.41
CA SER A 27 22.04 5.05 17.74
C SER A 27 21.66 3.65 18.26
N SER A 28 22.57 2.70 18.08
CA SER A 28 22.56 1.38 18.71
C SER A 28 22.91 1.53 20.20
N ALA A 29 22.10 2.27 20.95
CA ALA A 29 22.27 2.46 22.38
C ALA A 29 21.69 1.29 23.22
N ALA A 30 20.80 0.48 22.66
CA ALA A 30 20.16 -0.62 23.38
C ALA A 30 21.01 -1.90 23.50
N GLY A 31 22.09 -2.02 22.72
CA GLY A 31 22.95 -3.21 22.67
C GLY A 31 24.14 -3.20 23.64
N SER A 32 24.39 -2.10 24.36
CA SER A 32 25.57 -1.97 25.23
C SER A 32 25.34 -2.35 26.70
N SER A 33 24.11 -2.67 27.12
CA SER A 33 23.81 -2.65 28.57
C SER A 33 24.37 -3.85 29.35
N ALA A 34 24.42 -5.04 28.76
CA ALA A 34 24.91 -6.25 29.43
C ALA A 34 26.43 -6.45 29.28
N PHE A 35 26.95 -6.29 28.06
CA PHE A 35 28.39 -6.31 27.79
C PHE A 35 29.15 -5.25 28.62
N ALA A 36 28.60 -4.04 28.75
CA ALA A 36 29.17 -3.00 29.63
C ALA A 36 28.88 -3.24 31.13
N CYS A 37 27.85 -4.02 31.49
CA CYS A 37 27.57 -4.40 32.88
C CYS A 37 28.68 -5.30 33.45
N ILE A 38 29.20 -6.20 32.63
CA ILE A 38 30.19 -7.19 33.04
C ILE A 38 31.58 -6.57 33.04
N CYS A 39 31.95 -5.83 31.99
CA CYS A 39 33.23 -5.12 31.96
C CYS A 39 33.45 -4.13 33.13
N MET A 40 32.40 -3.67 33.83
CA MET A 40 32.54 -2.70 34.93
C MET A 40 32.30 -3.28 36.33
N CYS A 41 31.68 -4.46 36.45
CA CYS A 41 31.58 -5.17 37.74
C CYS A 41 32.70 -6.20 37.93
N VAL A 42 33.32 -6.69 36.85
CA VAL A 42 34.27 -7.81 36.88
C VAL A 42 35.73 -7.37 37.03
N ILE A 43 36.06 -6.09 36.80
CA ILE A 43 37.43 -5.59 36.96
C ILE A 43 37.69 -5.16 38.41
N THR A 44 37.75 -6.13 39.30
CA THR A 44 38.74 -6.10 40.38
C THR A 44 39.69 -7.23 40.05
N ASP A 45 40.78 -6.90 39.36
CA ASP A 45 41.80 -7.87 38.99
C ASP A 45 42.37 -8.51 40.27
N PRO A 46 42.04 -9.78 40.55
CA PRO A 46 42.51 -10.44 41.76
C PRO A 46 44.01 -10.74 41.69
N THR A 47 44.63 -10.70 40.50
CA THR A 47 46.06 -10.95 40.31
C THR A 47 46.94 -9.74 40.66
N SER A 48 46.35 -8.53 40.68
CA SER A 48 47.06 -7.28 41.00
C SER A 48 47.65 -7.24 42.42
N ALA A 49 47.09 -7.98 43.37
CA ALA A 49 47.57 -8.04 44.75
C ALA A 49 48.78 -8.97 44.95
N CYS A 50 49.03 -9.90 44.02
CA CYS A 50 50.06 -10.95 44.19
C CYS A 50 51.35 -10.64 43.43
N LEU A 51 51.30 -9.80 42.39
CA LEU A 51 52.46 -9.43 41.56
C LEU A 51 53.23 -8.20 42.07
N GLY A 52 52.77 -7.56 43.16
CA GLY A 52 53.43 -6.42 43.80
C GLY A 52 54.63 -6.85 44.65
N GLY A 53 55.80 -7.00 44.03
CA GLY A 53 57.07 -6.96 44.75
C GLY A 53 57.28 -5.59 45.40
N LYS A 54 57.77 -5.58 46.65
CA LYS A 54 58.09 -4.39 47.45
C LYS A 54 58.74 -3.25 46.63
N GLU A 55 58.02 -2.15 46.48
CA GLU A 55 58.61 -0.81 46.45
C GLU A 55 57.81 0.11 47.38
N GLY A 56 58.52 0.68 48.36
CA GLY A 56 58.24 1.97 49.00
C GLY A 56 56.89 2.18 49.68
N GLU A 57 56.91 2.24 51.01
CA GLU A 57 55.91 2.92 51.83
C GLU A 57 55.60 4.34 51.29
N ASN A 58 54.34 4.60 50.96
CA ASN A 58 53.71 5.90 51.18
C ASN A 58 52.18 5.74 51.21
N GLU A 59 51.65 5.41 52.39
CA GLU A 59 50.21 5.52 52.64
C GLU A 59 49.83 7.01 52.73
N GLY A 60 49.20 7.50 51.66
CA GLY A 60 48.64 8.85 51.59
C GLY A 60 47.26 8.83 50.93
N ASN A 61 46.24 8.51 51.72
CA ASN A 61 44.86 9.00 51.60
C ASN A 61 44.19 8.93 50.20
N GLY A 62 43.58 7.77 49.87
CA GLY A 62 42.85 7.59 48.61
C GLY A 62 41.65 6.64 48.68
N ARG A 63 41.01 6.47 49.85
CA ARG A 63 39.78 5.65 49.99
C ARG A 63 38.58 6.53 50.34
N ARG A 64 37.97 7.21 49.35
CA ARG A 64 36.56 7.67 49.47
C ARG A 64 35.83 8.11 48.18
N GLU A 65 36.40 7.97 46.97
CA GLU A 65 35.74 8.46 45.75
C GLU A 65 35.09 7.39 44.83
N GLY A 66 35.28 6.09 45.11
CA GLY A 66 34.79 5.00 44.24
C GLY A 66 33.28 4.73 44.27
N GLY A 67 32.60 5.07 45.38
CA GLY A 67 31.17 4.77 45.58
C GLY A 67 30.22 5.67 44.76
N GLY A 68 30.56 6.95 44.61
CA GLY A 68 29.69 7.94 43.94
C GLY A 68 29.58 7.77 42.41
N LYS A 69 30.64 7.28 41.76
CA LYS A 69 30.65 7.03 40.30
C LYS A 69 29.89 5.75 39.91
N ARG A 70 29.90 4.72 40.77
CA ARG A 70 29.14 3.47 40.58
C ARG A 70 27.62 3.69 40.73
N GLY A 71 27.20 4.49 41.71
CA GLY A 71 25.78 4.88 41.90
C GLY A 71 25.23 5.78 40.78
N ARG A 72 26.02 6.73 40.26
CA ARG A 72 25.63 7.59 39.12
C ARG A 72 25.44 6.82 37.82
N LYS A 73 26.28 5.81 37.54
CA LYS A 73 26.16 4.98 36.35
C LYS A 73 24.99 3.99 36.44
N GLN A 74 24.67 3.49 37.64
CA GLN A 74 23.48 2.67 37.85
C GLN A 74 22.19 3.47 37.64
N ARG A 75 22.10 4.69 38.20
CA ARG A 75 20.97 5.61 37.97
C ARG A 75 20.77 6.00 36.51
N ARG A 76 21.84 6.17 35.73
CA ARG A 76 21.74 6.41 34.27
C ARG A 76 21.12 5.24 33.52
N ARG A 77 21.37 4.00 33.95
CA ARG A 77 20.90 2.76 33.30
C ARG A 77 19.48 2.36 33.68
N ASP A 78 19.09 2.59 34.92
CA ASP A 78 17.68 2.52 35.31
C ASP A 78 16.90 3.65 34.61
N GLY A 79 17.56 4.78 34.34
CA GLY A 79 17.08 5.84 33.45
C GLY A 79 16.90 5.41 31.99
N GLU A 80 17.86 4.72 31.36
CA GLU A 80 17.74 4.24 29.96
C GLU A 80 16.68 3.14 29.76
N ARG A 81 16.48 2.29 30.77
CA ARG A 81 15.42 1.26 30.77
C ARG A 81 14.03 1.86 30.98
N ALA A 82 13.93 2.85 31.86
CA ALA A 82 12.73 3.68 31.97
C ALA A 82 12.47 4.44 30.66
N LEU A 83 13.49 5.00 30.01
CA LEU A 83 13.37 5.79 28.79
C LEU A 83 12.65 5.07 27.65
N THR A 84 12.86 3.76 27.44
CA THR A 84 12.17 3.02 26.35
C THR A 84 10.70 2.76 26.68
N THR A 85 10.39 2.40 27.94
CA THR A 85 9.01 2.16 28.36
C THR A 85 8.23 3.48 28.48
N ASP A 86 8.87 4.55 28.95
CA ASP A 86 8.34 5.90 29.00
C ASP A 86 8.11 6.47 27.59
N PHE A 87 8.99 6.17 26.63
CA PHE A 87 8.77 6.52 25.23
C PHE A 87 7.47 5.91 24.69
N PHE A 88 7.26 4.60 24.86
CA PHE A 88 6.04 3.96 24.38
C PHE A 88 4.80 4.40 25.14
N ARG A 89 4.93 4.71 26.44
CA ARG A 89 3.84 5.32 27.22
C ARG A 89 3.46 6.67 26.64
N LYS A 90 4.45 7.53 26.35
CA LYS A 90 4.18 8.84 25.78
C LYS A 90 3.63 8.75 24.36
N LYS A 91 4.13 7.82 23.54
CA LYS A 91 3.57 7.55 22.21
C LYS A 91 2.11 7.11 22.32
N ALA A 92 1.78 6.18 23.23
CA ALA A 92 0.40 5.72 23.45
C ALA A 92 -0.55 6.85 23.89
N GLU A 93 -0.09 7.78 24.73
CA GLU A 93 -0.86 8.97 25.09
C GLU A 93 -1.16 9.85 23.86
N ILE A 94 -0.16 10.08 23.01
CA ILE A 94 -0.30 10.86 21.78
C ILE A 94 -1.31 10.18 20.82
N GLU A 95 -1.19 8.87 20.63
CA GLU A 95 -2.12 8.11 19.79
C GLU A 95 -3.56 8.19 20.33
N THR A 96 -3.74 8.12 21.65
CA THR A 96 -5.06 8.25 22.30
C THR A 96 -5.65 9.64 22.08
N GLU A 97 -4.85 10.68 22.24
CA GLU A 97 -5.29 12.06 22.03
C GLU A 97 -5.66 12.30 20.57
N TYR A 98 -4.85 11.81 19.63
CA TYR A 98 -5.13 11.90 18.20
C TYR A 98 -6.43 11.16 17.85
N SER A 99 -6.59 9.93 18.32
CA SER A 99 -7.81 9.13 18.18
C SER A 99 -9.05 9.88 18.67
N ARG A 100 -9.02 10.45 19.88
CA ARG A 100 -10.14 11.22 20.44
C ARG A 100 -10.46 12.47 19.63
N ASN A 101 -9.45 13.16 19.10
CA ASN A 101 -9.65 14.34 18.26
C ASN A 101 -10.29 13.98 16.92
N LEU A 102 -9.90 12.84 16.32
CA LEU A 102 -10.53 12.32 15.10
C LEU A 102 -11.98 11.89 15.33
N GLU A 103 -12.31 11.19 16.42
CA GLU A 103 -13.69 10.79 16.69
C GLU A 103 -14.59 12.02 16.88
N LYS A 104 -14.13 13.02 17.67
CA LYS A 104 -14.86 14.29 17.84
C LYS A 104 -15.07 15.02 16.52
N LEU A 105 -14.08 15.00 15.64
CA LEU A 105 -14.18 15.60 14.30
C LEU A 105 -15.27 14.91 13.49
N ALA A 106 -15.23 13.58 13.41
CA ALA A 106 -16.22 12.80 12.65
C ALA A 106 -17.63 12.95 13.25
N GLU A 107 -17.80 12.82 14.56
CA GLU A 107 -19.10 12.96 15.25
C GLU A 107 -19.73 14.32 15.01
N ARG A 108 -18.94 15.40 15.11
CA ARG A 108 -19.43 16.77 14.90
C ARG A 108 -20.06 16.95 13.52
N PHE A 109 -19.50 16.34 12.49
CA PHE A 109 -20.02 16.48 11.12
C PHE A 109 -21.11 15.45 10.79
N MET A 110 -21.03 14.22 11.31
CA MET A 110 -22.11 13.24 11.16
C MET A 110 -23.40 13.67 11.85
N ALA A 111 -23.34 14.26 13.04
CA ALA A 111 -24.53 14.72 13.77
C ALA A 111 -25.29 15.81 12.99
N LYS A 112 -24.56 16.69 12.29
CA LYS A 112 -25.14 17.71 11.41
C LYS A 112 -25.82 17.10 10.19
N THR A 113 -25.26 16.03 9.63
CA THR A 113 -25.82 15.35 8.46
C THR A 113 -27.02 14.46 8.81
N ARG A 114 -27.12 13.95 10.05
CA ARG A 114 -28.24 13.10 10.52
C ARG A 114 -29.47 13.87 11.04
N SER A 115 -29.36 15.17 11.27
CA SER A 115 -30.47 15.99 11.81
C SER A 115 -31.64 16.17 10.84
N THR A 116 -31.48 15.86 9.55
CA THR A 116 -32.56 15.82 8.56
C THR A 116 -33.20 14.42 8.59
N LYS A 117 -34.35 14.30 9.26
CA LYS A 117 -35.08 13.07 9.67
C LYS A 117 -35.35 12.00 8.59
N ASP A 118 -35.04 12.21 7.31
CA ASP A 118 -35.40 11.30 6.20
C ASP A 118 -34.27 10.37 5.70
N HIS A 119 -33.06 10.44 6.26
CA HIS A 119 -31.88 9.78 5.66
C HIS A 119 -31.56 8.37 6.16
N GLN A 120 -32.25 7.83 7.16
CA GLN A 120 -31.92 6.50 7.72
C GLN A 120 -32.36 5.30 6.86
N GLN A 121 -33.12 5.52 5.77
CA GLN A 121 -33.66 4.43 4.94
C GLN A 121 -33.08 4.31 3.51
N LYS A 122 -32.06 5.11 3.13
CA LYS A 122 -31.60 5.16 1.72
C LYS A 122 -30.08 5.33 1.57
N ASP A 123 -29.27 4.47 2.18
CA ASP A 123 -27.82 4.42 1.88
C ASP A 123 -27.53 4.12 0.38
N GLN A 124 -28.47 3.54 -0.36
CA GLN A 124 -28.32 3.24 -1.79
C GLN A 124 -28.60 4.41 -2.76
N ASN A 125 -29.25 5.50 -2.30
CA ASN A 125 -29.74 6.57 -3.18
C ASN A 125 -29.07 7.94 -3.00
N LEU A 126 -27.90 8.00 -2.37
CA LEU A 126 -27.16 9.25 -2.22
C LEU A 126 -26.66 9.78 -3.58
N LEU A 127 -26.57 11.11 -3.71
CA LEU A 127 -25.85 11.74 -4.82
C LEU A 127 -24.36 11.45 -4.69
N SER A 128 -23.64 11.34 -5.80
CA SER A 128 -22.24 10.89 -5.78
C SER A 128 -21.30 11.75 -4.91
N PRO A 129 -21.41 13.10 -4.85
CA PRO A 129 -20.60 13.90 -3.93
C PRO A 129 -20.94 13.68 -2.45
N VAL A 130 -22.22 13.40 -2.15
CA VAL A 130 -22.66 13.13 -0.77
C VAL A 130 -22.14 11.78 -0.30
N ASN A 131 -22.07 10.79 -1.20
CA ASN A 131 -21.43 9.52 -0.93
C ASN A 131 -19.92 9.69 -0.63
N CYS A 132 -19.19 10.48 -1.42
CA CYS A 132 -17.79 10.80 -1.16
C CYS A 132 -17.60 11.44 0.23
N TRP A 133 -18.46 12.39 0.58
CA TRP A 133 -18.44 13.02 1.91
C TRP A 133 -18.67 12.02 3.05
N TYR A 134 -19.62 11.10 2.89
CA TYR A 134 -19.88 10.07 3.90
C TYR A 134 -18.71 9.10 4.07
N LEU A 135 -18.12 8.64 2.96
CA LEU A 135 -16.94 7.77 2.97
C LEU A 135 -15.72 8.47 3.59
N LEU A 136 -15.53 9.76 3.33
CA LEU A 136 -14.49 10.57 3.98
C LEU A 136 -14.68 10.60 5.51
N LEU A 137 -15.91 10.84 5.99
CA LEU A 137 -16.20 10.82 7.43
C LEU A 137 -15.97 9.42 8.04
N ASN A 138 -16.35 8.36 7.33
CA ASN A 138 -16.12 6.99 7.77
C ASN A 138 -14.63 6.65 7.83
N GLN A 139 -13.81 7.18 6.91
CA GLN A 139 -12.36 7.01 6.95
C GLN A 139 -11.76 7.66 8.21
N VAL A 140 -12.20 8.87 8.57
CA VAL A 140 -11.76 9.54 9.81
C VAL A 140 -12.14 8.72 11.06
N ARG A 141 -13.33 8.11 11.10
CA ARG A 141 -13.74 7.21 12.21
C ARG A 141 -12.91 5.94 12.26
N ARG A 142 -12.59 5.37 11.09
CA ARG A 142 -11.73 4.19 11.01
C ARG A 142 -10.34 4.51 11.57
N GLU A 143 -9.73 5.60 11.11
CA GLU A 143 -8.44 6.07 11.64
C GLU A 143 -8.51 6.30 13.15
N SER A 144 -9.57 6.92 13.67
CA SER A 144 -9.75 7.09 15.12
C SER A 144 -9.68 5.76 15.88
N LYS A 145 -10.43 4.74 15.44
CA LYS A 145 -10.44 3.41 16.08
C LYS A 145 -9.10 2.69 15.95
N ASP A 146 -8.44 2.83 14.81
CA ASP A 146 -7.14 2.21 14.54
C ASP A 146 -6.07 2.81 15.46
N HIS A 147 -6.05 4.14 15.64
CA HIS A 147 -5.15 4.81 16.58
C HIS A 147 -5.45 4.48 18.05
N ALA A 148 -6.71 4.29 18.44
CA ALA A 148 -7.06 3.78 19.77
C ALA A 148 -6.49 2.37 19.99
N THR A 149 -6.68 1.49 19.01
CA THR A 149 -6.15 0.12 19.02
C THR A 149 -4.62 0.13 19.10
N LEU A 150 -3.95 1.01 18.34
CA LEU A 150 -2.50 1.17 18.36
C LEU A 150 -1.99 1.58 19.75
N SER A 151 -2.68 2.52 20.41
CA SER A 151 -2.39 2.91 21.79
C SER A 151 -2.50 1.73 22.76
N ASP A 152 -3.58 0.95 22.67
CA ASP A 152 -3.79 -0.23 23.50
C ASP A 152 -2.71 -1.28 23.29
N LEU A 153 -2.26 -1.49 22.04
CA LEU A 153 -1.16 -2.40 21.72
C LEU A 153 0.17 -1.93 22.35
N TYR A 154 0.44 -0.62 22.37
CA TYR A 154 1.63 -0.11 23.05
C TYR A 154 1.57 -0.34 24.55
N LEU A 155 0.46 0.01 25.19
CA LEU A 155 0.31 -0.11 26.64
C LEU A 155 0.32 -1.58 27.09
N ASN A 156 -0.47 -2.42 26.43
CA ASN A 156 -0.75 -3.77 26.93
C ASN A 156 0.22 -4.82 26.40
N ASN A 157 0.80 -4.62 25.21
CA ASN A 157 1.72 -5.61 24.62
C ASN A 157 3.18 -5.14 24.65
N VAL A 158 3.49 -3.98 24.06
CA VAL A 158 4.90 -3.55 23.92
C VAL A 158 5.50 -3.21 25.27
N ILE A 159 4.85 -2.34 26.05
CA ILE A 159 5.34 -1.92 27.37
C ILE A 159 5.43 -3.13 28.31
N THR A 160 4.37 -3.93 28.42
CA THR A 160 4.36 -5.15 29.26
C THR A 160 5.53 -6.09 28.94
N ARG A 161 5.81 -6.34 27.64
CA ARG A 161 6.95 -7.17 27.23
C ARG A 161 8.29 -6.54 27.61
N LEU A 162 8.45 -5.23 27.44
CA LEU A 162 9.67 -4.52 27.84
C LEU A 162 9.88 -4.54 29.36
N THR A 163 8.80 -4.43 30.15
CA THR A 163 8.86 -4.58 31.61
C THR A 163 9.32 -5.99 31.99
N HIS A 164 8.76 -7.03 31.39
CA HIS A 164 9.20 -8.41 31.65
C HIS A 164 10.66 -8.62 31.27
N ILE A 165 11.10 -8.10 30.12
CA ILE A 165 12.52 -8.15 29.72
C ILE A 165 13.41 -7.48 30.77
N SER A 166 12.99 -6.32 31.28
CA SER A 166 13.74 -5.61 32.33
C SER A 166 13.85 -6.44 33.61
N ASP A 167 12.75 -7.05 34.05
CA ASP A 167 12.72 -7.88 35.25
C ASP A 167 13.58 -9.14 35.07
N ASP A 168 13.50 -9.79 33.91
CA ASP A 168 14.28 -10.97 33.57
C ASP A 168 15.78 -10.65 33.55
N SER A 169 16.17 -9.55 32.88
CA SER A 169 17.56 -9.08 32.85
C SER A 169 18.07 -8.72 34.24
N ALA A 170 17.26 -8.13 35.11
CA ALA A 170 17.65 -7.82 36.49
C ALA A 170 17.90 -9.11 37.31
N ARG A 171 17.03 -10.12 37.16
CA ARG A 171 17.18 -11.42 37.83
C ARG A 171 18.41 -12.18 37.32
N LEU A 172 18.61 -12.26 36.00
CA LEU A 172 19.77 -12.93 35.40
C LEU A 172 21.08 -12.25 35.80
N LEU A 173 21.16 -10.92 35.72
CA LEU A 173 22.34 -10.17 36.15
C LEU A 173 22.69 -10.43 37.63
N LYS A 174 21.69 -10.56 38.51
CA LYS A 174 21.92 -10.88 39.92
C LYS A 174 22.57 -12.26 40.06
N ARG A 175 22.04 -13.27 39.37
CA ARG A 175 22.58 -14.64 39.40
C ARG A 175 23.98 -14.74 38.81
N SER A 176 24.22 -14.12 37.67
CA SER A 176 25.56 -14.11 37.06
C SER A 176 26.60 -13.43 37.94
N LYS A 177 26.23 -12.36 38.65
CA LYS A 177 27.11 -11.75 39.66
C LYS A 177 27.46 -12.70 40.79
N GLU A 178 26.48 -13.43 41.33
CA GLU A 178 26.72 -14.44 42.39
C GLU A 178 27.75 -15.49 41.92
N ILE A 179 27.62 -15.99 40.68
CA ILE A 179 28.56 -16.95 40.08
C ILE A 179 29.95 -16.33 39.89
N THR A 180 30.03 -15.09 39.37
CA THR A 180 31.32 -14.41 39.20
C THR A 180 32.04 -14.21 40.52
N PHE A 181 31.33 -13.81 41.58
CA PHE A 181 31.93 -13.65 42.91
C PHE A 181 32.51 -14.98 43.42
N GLN A 182 31.79 -16.09 43.23
CA GLN A 182 32.28 -17.41 43.62
C GLN A 182 33.57 -17.78 42.88
N LEU A 183 33.62 -17.61 41.56
CA LEU A 183 34.82 -17.91 40.77
C LEU A 183 36.01 -17.02 41.16
N GLN A 184 35.76 -15.74 41.45
CA GLN A 184 36.80 -14.82 41.93
C GLN A 184 37.32 -15.22 43.32
N GLU A 185 36.45 -15.67 44.22
CA GLU A 185 36.84 -16.16 45.54
C GLU A 185 37.72 -17.42 45.42
N ASP A 186 37.34 -18.36 44.55
CA ASP A 186 38.09 -19.59 44.33
C ASP A 186 39.46 -19.33 43.67
N MET A 187 39.52 -18.39 42.72
CA MET A 187 40.79 -17.92 42.16
C MET A 187 41.68 -17.25 43.22
N MET A 188 41.11 -16.48 44.15
CA MET A 188 41.87 -15.88 45.25
C MET A 188 42.46 -16.94 46.20
N LYS A 189 41.74 -18.05 46.44
CA LYS A 189 42.26 -19.18 47.23
C LYS A 189 43.49 -19.81 46.56
N LEU A 190 43.45 -20.04 45.25
CA LEU A 190 44.59 -20.56 44.47
C LEU A 190 45.80 -19.62 44.50
N LEU A 191 45.57 -18.31 44.36
CA LEU A 191 46.63 -17.30 44.44
C LEU A 191 47.29 -17.25 45.83
N ASN A 192 46.48 -17.37 46.89
CA ASN A 192 47.00 -17.45 48.26
C ASN A 192 47.80 -18.74 48.49
N GLU A 193 47.32 -19.88 47.98
CA GLU A 193 48.04 -21.15 48.03
C GLU A 193 49.41 -21.04 47.34
N LEU A 194 49.46 -20.50 46.12
CA LEU A 194 50.69 -20.25 45.38
C LEU A 194 51.69 -19.40 46.18
N TYR A 195 51.21 -18.33 46.82
CA TYR A 195 52.05 -17.48 47.66
C TYR A 195 52.65 -18.26 48.85
N THR A 196 51.87 -19.11 49.51
CA THR A 196 52.36 -19.93 50.63
C THR A 196 53.40 -20.97 50.22
N VAL A 197 53.19 -21.65 49.08
CA VAL A 197 54.13 -22.64 48.54
C VAL A 197 55.43 -21.97 48.08
N MET A 198 55.33 -20.82 47.41
CA MET A 198 56.50 -19.99 47.03
C MET A 198 57.32 -19.59 48.26
N LYS A 199 56.67 -19.08 49.32
CA LYS A 199 57.35 -18.67 50.56
C LYS A 199 58.09 -19.84 51.22
N THR A 200 57.47 -21.02 51.22
CA THR A 200 58.05 -22.25 51.77
C THR A 200 59.28 -22.69 50.97
N TYR A 201 59.21 -22.62 49.63
CA TYR A 201 60.36 -22.86 48.76
C TYR A 201 61.51 -21.87 49.04
N HIS A 202 61.22 -20.56 49.10
CA HIS A 202 62.24 -19.54 49.39
C HIS A 202 62.93 -19.77 50.74
N MET A 203 62.18 -20.15 51.78
CA MET A 203 62.73 -20.48 53.09
C MET A 203 63.71 -21.66 53.02
N TYR A 204 63.29 -22.81 52.45
CA TYR A 204 64.17 -23.98 52.33
C TYR A 204 65.34 -23.77 51.38
N HIS A 205 65.17 -22.96 50.34
CA HIS A 205 66.26 -22.57 49.45
C HIS A 205 67.32 -21.74 50.21
N GLY A 206 66.89 -20.75 50.98
CA GLY A 206 67.77 -19.98 51.87
C GLY A 206 68.50 -20.85 52.90
N GLU A 207 67.81 -21.81 53.53
CA GLU A 207 68.43 -22.79 54.44
C GLU A 207 69.46 -23.70 53.75
N THR A 208 69.24 -24.04 52.48
CA THR A 208 70.17 -24.82 51.67
C THR A 208 71.43 -24.03 51.36
N LEU A 209 71.29 -22.76 50.93
CA LEU A 209 72.41 -21.85 50.70
C LEU A 209 73.24 -21.65 51.97
N ASN A 210 72.58 -21.44 53.12
CA ASN A 210 73.25 -21.30 54.41
C ASN A 210 74.00 -22.57 54.84
N ALA A 211 73.42 -23.76 54.60
CA ALA A 211 74.08 -25.03 54.86
C ALA A 211 75.26 -25.27 53.91
N GLU A 212 75.14 -24.86 52.65
CA GLU A 212 76.20 -24.94 51.64
C GLU A 212 77.41 -24.09 52.03
N THR A 213 77.20 -22.83 52.42
CA THR A 213 78.27 -21.94 52.88
C THR A 213 79.01 -22.54 54.08
N LYS A 214 78.28 -23.05 55.08
CA LYS A 214 78.87 -23.71 56.26
C LYS A 214 79.63 -24.99 55.92
N LEU A 215 79.17 -25.74 54.91
CA LEU A 215 79.87 -26.91 54.40
C LEU A 215 81.17 -26.49 53.71
N ARG A 216 81.11 -25.52 52.78
CA ARG A 216 82.28 -24.97 52.08
C ARG A 216 83.34 -24.44 53.06
N ASP A 217 82.93 -23.76 54.13
CA ASP A 217 83.87 -23.29 55.15
C ASP A 217 84.50 -24.42 55.97
N ALA A 218 83.76 -25.50 56.27
CA ALA A 218 84.34 -26.70 56.87
C ALA A 218 85.29 -27.42 55.90
N GLU A 219 84.99 -27.44 54.60
CA GLU A 219 85.86 -28.02 53.58
C GLU A 219 87.16 -27.23 53.43
N ARG A 220 87.11 -25.90 53.55
CA ARG A 220 88.31 -25.04 53.59
C ARG A 220 89.18 -25.29 54.84
N GLN A 221 88.57 -25.56 56.00
CA GLN A 221 89.28 -25.90 57.24
C GLN A 221 89.93 -27.30 57.22
N VAL A 222 89.39 -28.23 56.42
CA VAL A 222 89.94 -29.59 56.23
C VAL A 222 90.90 -29.67 55.03
N GLY A 223 90.86 -28.69 54.12
CA GLY A 223 91.72 -28.58 52.95
C GLY A 223 93.22 -28.39 53.28
N PRO A 224 94.13 -28.47 52.29
CA PRO A 224 95.57 -28.69 52.50
C PRO A 224 96.34 -27.53 53.16
N GLY A 225 95.66 -26.44 53.54
CA GLY A 225 96.27 -25.18 54.00
C GLY A 225 96.43 -25.04 55.52
N GLY A 226 96.11 -26.07 56.31
CA GLY A 226 96.29 -26.07 57.77
C GLY A 226 97.67 -26.58 58.21
N GLY A 227 98.72 -25.83 57.87
CA GLY A 227 100.07 -26.01 58.40
C GLY A 227 100.82 -27.24 57.87
N VAL A 228 101.20 -27.20 56.60
CA VAL A 228 102.25 -28.09 56.08
C VAL A 228 103.60 -27.57 56.59
N GLU A 229 104.00 -28.01 57.78
CA GLU A 229 105.40 -27.98 58.21
C GLU A 229 105.89 -29.43 58.44
N PRO A 230 107.16 -29.74 58.12
CA PRO A 230 107.64 -31.12 58.00
C PRO A 230 107.60 -31.90 59.33
N LEU A 231 107.27 -33.18 59.23
CA LEU A 231 106.93 -34.11 60.32
C LEU A 231 108.06 -34.49 61.30
N PHE A 232 109.24 -33.84 61.25
CA PHE A 232 110.43 -34.26 62.01
C PHE A 232 110.67 -33.34 63.21
N GLY A 233 110.10 -33.70 64.36
CA GLY A 233 110.43 -33.05 65.65
C GLY A 233 109.35 -33.06 66.73
N MET A 234 108.11 -33.46 66.44
CA MET A 234 106.98 -33.32 67.38
C MET A 234 106.80 -34.53 68.30
N ARG A 235 106.51 -34.31 69.60
CA ARG A 235 106.30 -35.38 70.61
C ARG A 235 105.11 -36.27 70.25
N ILE A 236 105.16 -37.54 70.65
CA ILE A 236 104.17 -38.58 70.31
C ILE A 236 102.74 -38.21 70.77
N GLU A 237 102.58 -37.51 71.90
CA GLU A 237 101.29 -36.97 72.36
C GLU A 237 100.68 -35.95 71.37
N GLU A 238 101.47 -35.02 70.81
CA GLU A 238 100.98 -34.00 69.85
C GLU A 238 100.54 -34.61 68.52
N ARG A 239 101.20 -35.68 68.05
CA ARG A 239 100.76 -36.45 66.87
C ARG A 239 99.41 -37.16 67.09
N HIS A 240 99.09 -37.55 68.32
CA HIS A 240 97.78 -38.14 68.64
C HIS A 240 96.68 -37.07 68.74
N GLN A 241 96.97 -35.92 69.34
CA GLN A 241 96.05 -34.77 69.40
C GLN A 241 95.73 -34.20 68.00
N ARG A 242 96.72 -34.07 67.12
CA ARG A 242 96.51 -33.61 65.73
C ARG A 242 95.67 -34.61 64.90
N ARG A 243 95.89 -35.93 65.06
CA ARG A 243 95.04 -36.97 64.42
C ARG A 243 93.60 -36.97 64.94
N ASN A 244 93.41 -36.75 66.24
CA ASN A 244 92.07 -36.63 66.83
C ASN A 244 91.36 -35.34 66.39
N ALA A 245 92.09 -34.23 66.24
CA ALA A 245 91.56 -32.97 65.70
C ALA A 245 91.13 -33.12 64.23
N VAL A 246 91.96 -33.73 63.37
CA VAL A 246 91.61 -34.01 61.96
C VAL A 246 90.38 -34.93 61.87
N ARG A 247 90.33 -36.03 62.64
CA ARG A 247 89.14 -36.90 62.71
C ARG A 247 87.90 -36.15 63.20
N LYS A 248 88.04 -35.21 64.13
CA LYS A 248 86.94 -34.37 64.64
C LYS A 248 86.47 -33.36 63.57
N MET A 249 87.37 -32.75 62.82
CA MET A 249 87.04 -31.85 61.71
C MET A 249 86.38 -32.60 60.55
N GLU A 250 86.86 -33.80 60.23
CA GLU A 250 86.29 -34.67 59.20
C GLU A 250 84.88 -35.16 59.57
N LYS A 251 84.67 -35.56 60.83
CA LYS A 251 83.33 -35.87 61.37
C LYS A 251 82.40 -34.64 61.34
N MET A 252 82.94 -33.44 61.59
CA MET A 252 82.18 -32.19 61.50
C MET A 252 81.80 -31.87 60.05
N ARG A 253 82.71 -32.07 59.09
CA ARG A 253 82.47 -31.92 57.65
C ARG A 253 81.39 -32.89 57.18
N GLU A 254 81.48 -34.17 57.51
CA GLU A 254 80.46 -35.16 57.15
C GLU A 254 79.09 -34.84 57.77
N LYS A 255 79.03 -34.36 59.02
CA LYS A 255 77.78 -33.88 59.61
C LYS A 255 77.19 -32.67 58.86
N ARG A 256 78.03 -31.72 58.42
CA ARG A 256 77.58 -30.57 57.61
C ARG A 256 77.16 -30.98 56.20
N LYS A 257 77.82 -31.99 55.63
CA LYS A 257 77.48 -32.58 54.32
C LYS A 257 76.15 -33.30 54.34
N ALA A 258 75.88 -34.10 55.38
CA ALA A 258 74.58 -34.72 55.62
C ALA A 258 73.46 -33.69 55.83
N LYS A 259 73.73 -32.61 56.57
CA LYS A 259 72.74 -31.52 56.75
C LYS A 259 72.47 -30.76 55.44
N TYR A 260 73.50 -30.52 54.63
CA TYR A 260 73.34 -29.93 53.30
C TYR A 260 72.53 -30.84 52.38
N SER A 261 72.80 -32.14 52.33
CA SER A 261 72.05 -33.07 51.48
C SER A 261 70.58 -33.18 51.90
N GLU A 262 70.29 -33.18 53.20
CA GLU A 262 68.91 -33.13 53.72
C GLU A 262 68.19 -31.83 53.32
N ASN A 263 68.82 -30.66 53.55
CA ASN A 263 68.24 -29.36 53.18
C ASN A 263 68.03 -29.23 51.66
N LYS A 264 68.99 -29.72 50.87
CA LYS A 264 68.90 -29.74 49.41
C LYS A 264 67.72 -30.58 48.92
N LEU A 265 67.48 -31.73 49.54
CA LEU A 265 66.31 -32.57 49.23
C LEU A 265 65.00 -31.89 49.63
N LYS A 266 64.93 -31.21 50.79
CA LYS A 266 63.75 -30.42 51.21
C LYS A 266 63.46 -29.26 50.26
N SER A 267 64.48 -28.51 49.86
CA SER A 267 64.36 -27.43 48.87
C SER A 267 63.92 -27.96 47.50
N LEU A 268 64.44 -29.11 47.07
CA LEU A 268 64.04 -29.73 45.81
C LEU A 268 62.56 -30.17 45.82
N LYS A 269 62.09 -30.79 46.91
CA LYS A 269 60.68 -31.15 47.06
C LYS A 269 59.78 -29.91 47.04
N ALA A 270 60.12 -28.88 47.83
CA ALA A 270 59.34 -27.64 47.87
C ALA A 270 59.35 -26.88 46.53
N ARG A 271 60.45 -26.93 45.77
CA ARG A 271 60.52 -26.35 44.41
C ARG A 271 59.58 -27.08 43.46
N ASN A 272 59.53 -28.42 43.52
CA ASN A 272 58.64 -29.19 42.67
C ASN A 272 57.17 -28.87 42.98
N GLU A 273 56.79 -28.81 44.26
CA GLU A 273 55.44 -28.38 44.67
C GLU A 273 55.12 -26.95 44.20
N TYR A 274 56.09 -26.02 44.29
CA TYR A 274 55.91 -24.66 43.79
C TYR A 274 55.63 -24.63 42.28
N LEU A 275 56.40 -25.39 41.48
CA LEU A 275 56.19 -25.46 40.03
C LEU A 275 54.83 -26.08 39.67
N LEU A 276 54.41 -27.14 40.38
CA LEU A 276 53.10 -27.76 40.18
C LEU A 276 51.95 -26.79 40.50
N THR A 277 52.04 -26.10 41.64
CA THR A 277 51.02 -25.13 42.09
C THR A 277 50.97 -23.92 41.15
N MET A 278 52.13 -23.47 40.66
CA MET A 278 52.23 -22.37 39.70
C MET A 278 51.54 -22.73 38.38
N GLU A 279 51.78 -23.92 37.83
CA GLU A 279 51.14 -24.37 36.59
C GLU A 279 49.62 -24.51 36.75
N ALA A 280 49.17 -25.08 37.87
CA ALA A 280 47.75 -25.18 38.20
C ALA A 280 47.07 -23.80 38.33
N THR A 281 47.76 -22.84 38.94
CA THR A 281 47.28 -21.46 39.09
C THR A 281 47.19 -20.76 37.73
N ASN A 282 48.23 -20.86 36.91
CA ASN A 282 48.25 -20.28 35.56
C ASN A 282 47.12 -20.84 34.68
N SER A 283 46.91 -22.15 34.72
CA SER A 283 45.81 -22.81 34.00
C SER A 283 44.44 -22.31 34.46
N SER A 284 44.24 -22.13 35.77
CA SER A 284 42.99 -21.63 36.34
C SER A 284 42.72 -20.16 35.98
N VAL A 285 43.75 -19.30 36.03
CA VAL A 285 43.66 -17.90 35.59
C VAL A 285 43.32 -17.82 34.10
N PHE A 286 44.00 -18.60 33.26
CA PHE A 286 43.71 -18.67 31.84
C PHE A 286 42.26 -19.08 31.57
N LYS A 287 41.81 -20.17 32.21
CA LYS A 287 40.43 -20.65 32.06
C LYS A 287 39.41 -19.60 32.46
N TYR A 288 39.60 -18.93 33.60
CA TYR A 288 38.68 -17.89 34.06
C TYR A 288 38.50 -16.77 33.02
N TYR A 289 39.61 -16.22 32.50
CA TYR A 289 39.53 -15.09 31.56
C TYR A 289 39.12 -15.47 30.14
N ILE A 290 39.49 -16.67 29.68
CA ILE A 290 39.28 -17.09 28.28
C ILE A 290 37.98 -17.85 28.09
N HIS A 291 37.52 -18.59 29.10
CA HIS A 291 36.33 -19.46 29.00
C HIS A 291 35.22 -19.01 29.94
N ASP A 292 35.48 -18.94 31.25
CA ASP A 292 34.41 -18.74 32.22
C ASP A 292 33.77 -17.34 32.11
N LEU A 293 34.57 -16.30 31.82
CA LEU A 293 34.05 -14.94 31.64
C LEU A 293 33.12 -14.79 30.43
N PRO A 294 33.49 -15.22 29.20
CA PRO A 294 32.56 -15.28 28.07
C PRO A 294 31.27 -16.05 28.38
N ASP A 295 31.35 -17.22 29.00
CA ASP A 295 30.17 -18.04 29.31
C ASP A 295 29.23 -17.33 30.30
N ILE A 296 29.78 -16.60 31.27
CA ILE A 296 29.00 -15.77 32.21
C ILE A 296 28.34 -14.60 31.48
N ILE A 297 28.99 -14.01 30.47
CA ILE A 297 28.42 -12.96 29.64
C ILE A 297 27.20 -13.48 28.89
N ASP A 298 27.34 -14.62 28.22
CA ASP A 298 26.24 -15.24 27.49
C ASP A 298 25.06 -15.61 28.42
N CYS A 299 25.37 -16.02 29.66
CA CYS A 299 24.34 -16.27 30.69
C CYS A 299 23.57 -14.99 31.09
N CYS A 300 24.24 -13.83 31.14
CA CYS A 300 23.57 -12.55 31.41
C CYS A 300 22.63 -12.11 30.29
N ASP A 301 22.99 -12.42 29.04
CA ASP A 301 22.26 -12.03 27.83
C ASP A 301 21.20 -13.06 27.40
N LEU A 302 21.03 -14.13 28.19
CA LEU A 302 20.16 -15.24 27.87
C LEU A 302 18.72 -14.79 27.55
N GLY A 303 18.36 -14.90 26.27
CA GLY A 303 17.01 -14.58 25.78
C GLY A 303 16.68 -13.08 25.66
N TYR A 304 17.60 -12.17 26.00
CA TYR A 304 17.37 -10.72 25.91
C TYR A 304 17.09 -10.28 24.48
N HIS A 305 17.99 -10.57 23.54
CA HIS A 305 17.87 -10.15 22.14
C HIS A 305 16.62 -10.72 21.47
N SER A 306 16.33 -12.01 21.69
CA SER A 306 15.14 -12.66 21.15
C SER A 306 13.85 -12.05 21.70
N SER A 307 13.81 -11.70 22.98
CA SER A 307 12.64 -11.07 23.60
C SER A 307 12.44 -9.63 23.15
N LEU A 308 13.52 -8.85 23.08
CA LEU A 308 13.48 -7.49 22.54
C LEU A 308 13.06 -7.48 21.06
N SER A 309 13.60 -8.41 20.26
CA SER A 309 13.21 -8.57 18.86
C SER A 309 11.71 -8.83 18.71
N ARG A 310 11.13 -9.71 19.53
CA ARG A 310 9.68 -9.97 19.52
C ARG A 310 8.86 -8.75 19.93
N ALA A 311 9.30 -7.98 20.93
CA ALA A 311 8.63 -6.75 21.34
C ALA A 311 8.62 -5.70 20.20
N LEU A 312 9.77 -5.49 19.55
CA LEU A 312 9.89 -4.55 18.43
C LEU A 312 9.15 -5.04 17.18
N LYS A 313 9.14 -6.35 16.89
CA LYS A 313 8.32 -6.92 15.81
C LYS A 313 6.83 -6.74 16.07
N THR A 314 6.40 -6.77 17.34
CA THR A 314 5.00 -6.47 17.70
C THR A 314 4.67 -5.01 17.38
N TYR A 315 5.56 -4.08 17.73
CA TYR A 315 5.43 -2.67 17.34
C TYR A 315 5.35 -2.49 15.81
N LEU A 316 6.29 -3.07 15.06
CA LEU A 316 6.31 -2.99 13.60
C LEU A 316 5.03 -3.57 12.98
N SER A 317 4.57 -4.71 13.48
CA SER A 317 3.33 -5.33 13.01
C SER A 317 2.12 -4.43 13.23
N ALA A 318 2.06 -3.71 14.37
CA ALA A 318 0.97 -2.81 14.68
C ALA A 318 0.96 -1.60 13.73
N GLU A 319 2.12 -0.96 13.52
CA GLU A 319 2.26 0.18 12.59
C GLU A 319 1.93 -0.21 11.14
N LEU A 320 2.42 -1.36 10.67
CA LEU A 320 2.12 -1.86 9.32
C LEU A 320 0.63 -2.19 9.14
N SER A 321 -0.03 -2.69 10.18
CA SER A 321 -1.47 -3.00 10.13
C SER A 321 -2.31 -1.72 10.11
N LEU A 322 -1.91 -0.69 10.87
CA LEU A 322 -2.51 0.64 10.83
C LEU A 322 -2.43 1.23 9.41
N GLU A 323 -1.25 1.19 8.79
CA GLU A 323 -1.04 1.71 7.43
C GLU A 323 -1.85 0.93 6.39
N ALA A 324 -1.93 -0.40 6.52
CA ALA A 324 -2.78 -1.22 5.63
C ALA A 324 -4.28 -0.88 5.77
N SER A 325 -4.77 -0.72 6.99
CA SER A 325 -6.16 -0.28 7.25
C SER A 325 -6.43 1.09 6.64
N ARG A 326 -5.49 2.03 6.80
CA ARG A 326 -5.58 3.36 6.22
C ARG A 326 -5.64 3.30 4.69
N ARG A 327 -4.71 2.58 4.06
CA ARG A 327 -4.66 2.40 2.61
C ARG A 327 -5.95 1.84 2.05
N THR A 328 -6.47 0.75 2.61
CA THR A 328 -7.72 0.14 2.14
C THR A 328 -8.92 1.09 2.25
N GLY A 329 -8.94 1.96 3.26
CA GLY A 329 -9.98 2.98 3.39
C GLY A 329 -9.86 4.12 2.38
N LEU A 330 -8.64 4.54 2.08
CA LEU A 330 -8.38 5.52 1.01
C LEU A 330 -8.71 4.95 -0.37
N GLU A 331 -8.43 3.68 -0.64
CA GLU A 331 -8.79 3.00 -1.91
C GLU A 331 -10.33 2.99 -2.12
N VAL A 332 -11.13 2.79 -1.06
CA VAL A 332 -12.59 2.88 -1.14
C VAL A 332 -13.06 4.30 -1.45
N LEU A 333 -12.42 5.32 -0.86
CA LEU A 333 -12.74 6.72 -1.12
C LEU A 333 -12.34 7.11 -2.56
N GLU A 334 -11.18 6.67 -3.03
CA GLU A 334 -10.69 6.86 -4.39
C GLU A 334 -11.68 6.30 -5.41
N GLY A 335 -12.14 5.06 -5.22
CA GLY A 335 -13.18 4.48 -6.10
C GLY A 335 -14.51 5.26 -6.09
N ALA A 336 -14.86 5.94 -4.99
CA ALA A 336 -16.04 6.80 -4.96
C ALA A 336 -15.82 8.13 -5.69
N VAL A 337 -14.61 8.69 -5.63
CA VAL A 337 -14.21 9.88 -6.38
C VAL A 337 -14.20 9.60 -7.89
N GLU A 338 -13.65 8.46 -8.31
CA GLU A 338 -13.74 7.98 -9.69
C GLU A 338 -15.18 7.74 -10.14
N GLY A 339 -16.05 7.37 -9.19
CA GLY A 339 -17.47 7.14 -9.39
C GLY A 339 -18.36 8.41 -9.42
N LEU A 340 -17.78 9.62 -9.41
CA LEU A 340 -18.52 10.87 -9.54
C LEU A 340 -19.16 10.99 -10.93
N ASP A 341 -20.48 11.11 -10.99
CA ASP A 341 -21.23 11.10 -12.25
C ASP A 341 -22.37 12.14 -12.24
N PRO A 342 -22.14 13.32 -12.85
CA PRO A 342 -23.15 14.37 -12.95
C PRO A 342 -24.42 13.97 -13.71
N ALA A 343 -24.32 13.05 -14.69
CA ALA A 343 -25.47 12.62 -15.48
C ALA A 343 -26.37 11.69 -14.68
N ARG A 344 -25.78 10.73 -13.96
CA ARG A 344 -26.50 9.84 -13.04
C ARG A 344 -27.13 10.62 -11.89
N ASP A 345 -26.41 11.58 -11.33
CA ASP A 345 -26.93 12.42 -10.24
C ASP A 345 -28.11 13.29 -10.70
N ARG A 346 -28.05 13.84 -11.92
CA ARG A 346 -29.18 14.56 -12.52
C ARG A 346 -30.40 13.65 -12.68
N GLN A 347 -30.22 12.42 -13.18
CA GLN A 347 -31.33 11.46 -13.31
C GLN A 347 -31.95 11.12 -11.95
N ARG A 348 -31.11 10.91 -10.92
CA ARG A 348 -31.60 10.69 -9.55
C ARG A 348 -32.38 11.89 -9.04
N LEU A 349 -31.89 13.11 -9.23
CA LEU A 349 -32.56 14.33 -8.78
C LEU A 349 -33.95 14.46 -9.41
N LEU A 350 -34.07 14.23 -10.73
CA LEU A 350 -35.36 14.25 -11.42
C LEU A 350 -36.30 13.15 -10.91
N GLY A 351 -35.76 11.98 -10.58
CA GLY A 351 -36.53 10.86 -10.02
C GLY A 351 -36.95 11.04 -8.56
N LEU A 352 -36.21 11.83 -7.76
CA LEU A 352 -36.54 12.14 -6.37
C LEU A 352 -37.73 13.10 -6.26
N TYR A 353 -37.93 13.96 -7.25
CA TYR A 353 -38.99 14.98 -7.26
C TYR A 353 -39.89 14.88 -8.50
N PRO A 354 -40.59 13.74 -8.71
CA PRO A 354 -41.38 13.51 -9.92
C PRO A 354 -42.52 14.52 -10.06
N THR A 355 -43.10 14.99 -8.95
CA THR A 355 -44.19 15.98 -8.94
C THR A 355 -43.77 17.36 -9.47
N ALA A 356 -42.49 17.72 -9.34
CA ALA A 356 -41.96 19.00 -9.83
C ALA A 356 -41.49 18.93 -11.29
N PHE A 357 -41.02 17.76 -11.73
CA PHE A 357 -40.36 17.59 -13.02
C PHE A 357 -41.16 16.78 -14.05
N CYS A 358 -42.32 16.21 -13.70
CA CYS A 358 -43.17 15.52 -14.66
C CYS A 358 -43.79 16.51 -15.67
N PRO A 359 -43.75 16.23 -16.99
CA PRO A 359 -44.42 17.08 -17.97
C PRO A 359 -45.94 17.15 -17.72
N PRO A 360 -46.56 18.34 -17.82
CA PRO A 360 -48.01 18.47 -17.72
C PRO A 360 -48.73 17.80 -18.91
N PRO A 361 -50.04 17.50 -18.80
CA PRO A 361 -50.82 17.01 -19.93
C PRO A 361 -50.83 18.02 -21.08
N ARG A 362 -50.90 17.52 -22.32
CA ARG A 362 -50.95 18.38 -23.50
C ARG A 362 -52.27 19.15 -23.54
N PHE A 363 -52.20 20.41 -23.93
CA PHE A 363 -53.39 21.19 -24.22
C PHE A 363 -54.10 20.65 -25.47
N SER A 364 -55.43 20.55 -25.41
CA SER A 364 -56.29 20.21 -26.54
C SER A 364 -57.09 21.43 -26.99
N PHE A 365 -57.49 21.46 -28.26
CA PHE A 365 -58.47 22.44 -28.74
C PHE A 365 -59.79 22.27 -27.97
N GLN A 366 -60.37 23.38 -27.54
CA GLN A 366 -61.64 23.41 -26.80
C GLN A 366 -62.70 24.01 -27.74
N PRO A 367 -63.62 23.19 -28.30
CA PRO A 367 -64.65 23.68 -29.20
C PRO A 367 -65.55 24.72 -28.52
N HIS A 368 -65.66 25.90 -29.13
CA HIS A 368 -66.59 26.92 -28.65
C HIS A 368 -67.99 26.63 -29.20
N MET A 369 -68.99 26.52 -28.33
CA MET A 369 -70.40 26.30 -28.73
C MET A 369 -70.63 25.08 -29.64
N GLY A 370 -69.83 24.02 -29.46
CA GLY A 370 -69.97 22.79 -30.24
C GLY A 370 -69.44 22.87 -31.67
N ASP A 371 -68.51 23.80 -31.95
CA ASP A 371 -67.82 23.89 -33.24
C ASP A 371 -67.25 22.51 -33.68
N PRO A 372 -67.74 21.93 -34.79
CA PRO A 372 -67.30 20.62 -35.25
C PRO A 372 -65.93 20.67 -35.94
N VAL A 373 -65.39 21.86 -36.24
CA VAL A 373 -64.12 22.02 -36.96
C VAL A 373 -62.95 22.03 -35.98
N THR A 374 -62.16 20.96 -35.98
CA THR A 374 -60.99 20.80 -35.10
C THR A 374 -59.64 20.90 -35.83
N GLN A 375 -59.67 21.23 -37.13
CA GLN A 375 -58.49 21.26 -38.01
C GLN A 375 -58.47 22.56 -38.82
N ILE A 376 -57.31 22.89 -39.39
CA ILE A 376 -57.17 24.10 -40.24
C ILE A 376 -57.99 23.90 -41.52
N ALA A 377 -58.99 24.77 -41.74
CA ALA A 377 -59.81 24.77 -42.94
C ALA A 377 -59.12 25.57 -44.07
N ALA A 378 -58.43 24.88 -44.97
CA ALA A 378 -57.76 25.49 -46.12
C ALA A 378 -58.69 25.68 -47.33
N GLN A 379 -59.83 26.37 -47.15
CA GLN A 379 -60.78 26.64 -48.23
C GLN A 379 -60.18 27.62 -49.26
N PRO A 380 -60.62 27.61 -50.54
CA PRO A 380 -60.05 28.44 -51.60
C PRO A 380 -60.01 29.95 -51.27
N GLN A 381 -60.98 30.44 -50.49
CA GLN A 381 -61.08 31.85 -50.07
C GLN A 381 -59.94 32.29 -49.14
N VAL A 382 -59.39 31.39 -48.32
CA VAL A 382 -58.32 31.66 -47.34
C VAL A 382 -56.98 31.03 -47.74
N GLN A 383 -56.97 30.19 -48.78
CA GLN A 383 -55.80 29.42 -49.20
C GLN A 383 -54.60 30.29 -49.61
N ALA A 384 -54.84 31.41 -50.31
CA ALA A 384 -53.77 32.32 -50.72
C ALA A 384 -53.08 33.00 -49.51
N GLU A 385 -53.86 33.35 -48.48
CA GLU A 385 -53.33 33.91 -47.24
C GLU A 385 -52.54 32.87 -46.44
N LEU A 386 -53.06 31.65 -46.33
CA LEU A 386 -52.37 30.54 -45.66
C LEU A 386 -51.06 30.15 -46.39
N ALA A 387 -51.06 30.16 -47.73
CA ALA A 387 -49.87 29.91 -48.55
C ALA A 387 -48.80 31.00 -48.36
N SER A 388 -49.21 32.27 -48.41
CA SER A 388 -48.32 33.41 -48.14
C SER A 388 -47.74 33.34 -46.72
N ARG A 389 -48.57 33.01 -45.73
CA ARG A 389 -48.15 32.83 -44.33
C ARG A 389 -47.17 31.68 -44.18
N LEU A 390 -47.37 30.58 -44.88
CA LEU A 390 -46.44 29.44 -44.89
C LEU A 390 -45.08 29.83 -45.46
N GLN A 391 -45.06 30.56 -46.59
CA GLN A 391 -43.82 31.06 -47.19
C GLN A 391 -43.09 32.05 -46.27
N GLN A 392 -43.82 32.95 -45.61
CA GLN A 392 -43.27 33.89 -44.63
C GLN A 392 -42.67 33.17 -43.42
N LEU A 393 -43.35 32.14 -42.88
CA LEU A 393 -42.81 31.33 -41.79
C LEU A 393 -41.56 30.57 -42.22
N GLN A 394 -41.56 30.05 -43.45
CA GLN A 394 -40.44 29.27 -43.98
C GLN A 394 -39.18 30.12 -44.17
N SER A 395 -39.30 31.32 -44.75
CA SER A 395 -38.16 32.23 -44.91
C SER A 395 -37.62 32.70 -43.55
N ARG A 396 -38.50 33.09 -42.63
CA ARG A 396 -38.09 33.49 -41.27
C ARG A 396 -37.42 32.34 -40.50
N LEU A 397 -37.93 31.12 -40.61
CA LEU A 397 -37.33 29.94 -39.98
C LEU A 397 -35.95 29.63 -40.56
N SER A 398 -35.74 29.78 -41.87
CA SER A 398 -34.40 29.56 -42.45
C SER A 398 -33.37 30.52 -41.87
N THR A 399 -33.70 31.81 -41.75
CA THR A 399 -32.78 32.82 -41.19
C THR A 399 -32.50 32.54 -39.70
N LEU A 400 -33.54 32.38 -38.89
CA LEU A 400 -33.38 32.13 -37.45
C LEU A 400 -32.61 30.84 -37.15
N LYS A 401 -32.78 29.79 -37.96
CA LYS A 401 -32.02 28.54 -37.78
C LYS A 401 -30.53 28.73 -38.03
N ILE A 402 -30.15 29.55 -39.01
CA ILE A 402 -28.74 29.86 -39.30
C ILE A 402 -28.16 30.67 -38.15
N GLU A 403 -28.80 31.79 -37.79
CA GLU A 403 -28.38 32.66 -36.68
C GLU A 403 -28.22 31.86 -35.36
N ASN A 404 -29.21 31.03 -35.02
CA ASN A 404 -29.17 30.26 -33.78
C ASN A 404 -28.12 29.13 -33.79
N GLU A 405 -27.81 28.55 -34.95
CA GLU A 405 -26.70 27.59 -35.06
C GLU A 405 -25.33 28.27 -34.95
N GLU A 406 -25.19 29.54 -35.35
CA GLU A 406 -23.97 30.31 -35.09
C GLU A 406 -23.78 30.56 -33.60
N VAL A 407 -24.82 31.05 -32.91
CA VAL A 407 -24.80 31.20 -31.44
C VAL A 407 -24.50 29.86 -30.77
N LYS A 408 -25.06 28.75 -31.28
CA LYS A 408 -24.80 27.39 -30.79
C LYS A 408 -23.33 27.01 -30.85
N LYS A 409 -22.67 27.29 -31.98
CA LYS A 409 -21.23 27.04 -32.13
C LYS A 409 -20.42 27.90 -31.17
N THR A 410 -20.78 29.17 -31.00
CA THR A 410 -20.09 30.08 -30.08
C THR A 410 -20.19 29.59 -28.64
N TRP A 411 -21.39 29.32 -28.11
CA TRP A 411 -21.52 28.85 -26.73
C TRP A 411 -20.94 27.45 -26.53
N GLY A 412 -21.02 26.58 -27.55
CA GLY A 412 -20.38 25.26 -27.54
C GLY A 412 -18.85 25.34 -27.46
N ALA A 413 -18.23 26.25 -28.22
CA ALA A 413 -16.79 26.50 -28.14
C ALA A 413 -16.40 27.06 -26.77
N THR A 414 -17.17 28.00 -26.22
CA THR A 414 -16.95 28.53 -24.86
C THR A 414 -17.09 27.43 -23.81
N LEU A 415 -18.05 26.51 -23.95
CA LEU A 415 -18.18 25.35 -23.05
C LEU A 415 -16.93 24.48 -23.09
N THR A 416 -16.40 24.17 -24.28
CA THR A 416 -15.15 23.41 -24.40
C THR A 416 -14.00 24.13 -23.69
N THR A 417 -13.87 25.45 -23.89
CA THR A 417 -12.83 26.23 -23.19
C THR A 417 -12.99 26.18 -21.67
N LEU A 418 -14.21 26.27 -21.15
CA LEU A 418 -14.48 26.13 -19.71
C LEU A 418 -14.12 24.73 -19.21
N GLN A 419 -14.46 23.68 -19.96
CA GLN A 419 -14.08 22.31 -19.64
C GLN A 419 -12.56 22.16 -19.57
N ASP A 420 -11.84 22.67 -20.57
CA ASP A 420 -10.37 22.65 -20.60
C ASP A 420 -9.74 23.41 -19.42
N MET A 421 -10.36 24.52 -18.98
CA MET A 421 -9.91 25.24 -17.78
C MET A 421 -10.14 24.45 -16.47
N THR A 422 -11.12 23.55 -16.43
CA THR A 422 -11.47 22.75 -15.25
C THR A 422 -10.77 21.39 -15.16
N VAL A 423 -10.31 20.83 -16.29
CA VAL A 423 -9.56 19.57 -16.35
C VAL A 423 -8.07 19.86 -16.17
N LEU A 424 -7.70 20.33 -14.98
CA LEU A 424 -6.31 20.50 -14.56
C LEU A 424 -5.95 19.42 -13.54
N ASP A 425 -4.83 18.73 -13.75
CA ASP A 425 -4.28 17.76 -12.79
C ASP A 425 -3.47 18.48 -11.71
N ASP A 426 -4.12 19.33 -10.91
CA ASP A 426 -3.48 20.14 -9.86
C ASP A 426 -3.60 19.54 -8.45
N TYR A 427 -3.90 18.24 -8.37
CA TYR A 427 -4.08 17.50 -7.11
C TYR A 427 -2.84 16.68 -6.67
N ASP A 428 -1.84 16.44 -7.53
CA ASP A 428 -0.61 15.75 -7.14
C ASP A 428 0.28 16.65 -6.26
N VAL A 429 0.40 16.27 -4.99
CA VAL A 429 1.18 16.97 -3.97
C VAL A 429 2.43 16.19 -3.54
N SER A 430 2.85 15.17 -4.27
CA SER A 430 4.00 14.31 -3.96
C SER A 430 5.29 15.10 -3.68
N GLN A 431 5.51 16.20 -4.39
CA GLN A 431 6.64 17.13 -4.17
C GLN A 431 6.66 17.77 -2.77
N SER A 432 5.52 17.84 -2.08
CA SER A 432 5.44 18.35 -0.71
C SER A 432 6.09 17.41 0.32
N PHE A 433 6.24 16.13 -0.02
CA PHE A 433 6.80 15.09 0.84
C PHE A 433 8.25 14.70 0.47
N THR A 434 8.89 15.44 -0.44
CA THR A 434 10.32 15.24 -0.74
C THR A 434 11.17 15.88 0.35
N HIS A 435 11.76 15.08 1.22
CA HIS A 435 12.67 15.56 2.25
C HIS A 435 14.07 15.75 1.68
N SER A 436 14.49 17.01 1.50
CA SER A 436 15.91 17.33 1.31
C SER A 436 16.68 17.04 2.62
N PRO A 437 17.85 16.38 2.58
CA PRO A 437 18.64 16.07 3.79
C PRO A 437 19.32 17.31 4.42
N SER A 438 19.16 18.50 3.86
CA SER A 438 19.66 19.74 4.46
C SER A 438 18.64 20.29 5.44
N SER A 439 19.05 20.52 6.69
CA SER A 439 18.24 21.13 7.75
C SER A 439 17.94 22.63 7.55
N GLU A 440 18.32 23.20 6.40
CA GLU A 440 17.92 24.53 5.97
C GLU A 440 16.95 24.43 4.79
N SER A 441 15.80 25.08 4.93
CA SER A 441 14.70 25.19 3.95
C SER A 441 13.54 24.18 4.13
N VAL A 442 12.79 24.36 5.21
CA VAL A 442 11.36 23.95 5.30
C VAL A 442 10.44 25.10 4.85
N LYS A 443 10.99 26.14 4.22
CA LYS A 443 10.25 27.30 3.73
C LYS A 443 10.70 27.61 2.30
N SER A 444 10.10 26.96 1.30
CA SER A 444 9.69 27.63 0.03
C SER A 444 9.40 26.71 -1.15
N SER A 445 9.64 25.40 -1.13
CA SER A 445 9.49 24.59 -2.35
C SER A 445 8.05 24.39 -2.85
N VAL A 446 7.03 24.65 -2.02
CA VAL A 446 5.61 24.45 -2.39
C VAL A 446 5.00 25.66 -3.14
N SER A 447 5.70 26.79 -3.22
CA SER A 447 5.09 28.06 -3.67
C SER A 447 5.33 28.43 -5.14
N ASP A 448 6.23 27.75 -5.86
CA ASP A 448 6.85 28.35 -7.07
C ASP A 448 6.22 27.98 -8.43
N GLY A 449 5.16 27.19 -8.50
CA GLY A 449 4.58 26.80 -9.80
C GLY A 449 3.18 27.35 -10.08
N TYR A 450 2.21 27.00 -9.23
CA TYR A 450 0.79 27.03 -9.62
C TYR A 450 -0.10 27.85 -8.68
N LEU A 451 0.26 27.94 -7.40
CA LEU A 451 -0.54 28.58 -6.34
C LEU A 451 -0.07 30.00 -5.98
N ASN A 452 0.78 30.62 -6.81
CA ASN A 452 1.19 32.00 -6.60
C ASN A 452 -0.04 32.92 -6.64
N LYS A 453 -0.35 33.58 -5.52
CA LYS A 453 -1.62 34.28 -5.28
C LYS A 453 -2.02 35.26 -6.40
N PRO A 454 -1.10 36.05 -7.01
CA PRO A 454 -1.44 36.96 -8.09
C PRO A 454 -1.78 36.26 -9.41
N SER A 455 -1.10 35.16 -9.75
CA SER A 455 -1.37 34.42 -11.00
C SER A 455 -2.65 33.57 -10.91
N LEU A 456 -3.00 33.10 -9.71
CA LEU A 456 -4.26 32.41 -9.45
C LEU A 456 -5.47 33.35 -9.53
N ALA A 457 -5.37 34.56 -8.96
CA ALA A 457 -6.43 35.56 -9.03
C ALA A 457 -6.74 35.96 -10.47
N LYS A 458 -5.69 36.18 -11.29
CA LYS A 458 -5.86 36.48 -12.72
C LYS A 458 -6.54 35.33 -13.48
N ARG A 459 -6.16 34.08 -13.20
CA ARG A 459 -6.82 32.90 -13.79
C ARG A 459 -8.29 32.80 -13.42
N ARG A 460 -8.62 33.00 -12.15
CA ARG A 460 -10.02 32.99 -11.68
C ARG A 460 -10.85 34.10 -12.30
N ALA A 461 -10.30 35.31 -12.45
CA ALA A 461 -10.99 36.41 -13.12
C ALA A 461 -11.29 36.06 -14.58
N ASN A 462 -10.31 35.50 -15.30
CA ASN A 462 -10.50 35.05 -16.69
C ASN A 462 -11.55 33.93 -16.81
N GLN A 463 -11.57 32.98 -15.86
CA GLN A 463 -12.59 31.94 -15.80
C GLN A 463 -13.99 32.56 -15.60
N GLN A 464 -14.15 33.48 -14.64
CA GLN A 464 -15.44 34.15 -14.37
C GLN A 464 -15.95 34.95 -15.57
N GLU A 465 -15.06 35.64 -16.29
CA GLU A 465 -15.42 36.36 -17.51
C GLU A 465 -15.89 35.39 -18.61
N THR A 466 -15.20 34.25 -18.76
CA THR A 466 -15.58 33.20 -19.70
C THR A 466 -16.93 32.55 -19.33
N GLU A 467 -17.20 32.33 -18.03
CA GLU A 467 -18.49 31.84 -17.53
C GLU A 467 -19.62 32.84 -17.83
N LEU A 468 -19.38 34.13 -17.60
CA LEU A 468 -20.35 35.18 -17.91
C LEU A 468 -20.68 35.21 -19.41
N PHE A 469 -19.66 35.11 -20.27
CA PHE A 469 -19.84 35.02 -21.71
C PHE A 469 -20.61 33.75 -22.12
N TYR A 470 -20.29 32.60 -21.52
CA TYR A 470 -21.02 31.35 -21.72
C TYR A 470 -22.51 31.51 -21.41
N PHE A 471 -22.87 32.03 -20.23
CA PHE A 471 -24.28 32.20 -19.85
C PHE A 471 -25.01 33.21 -20.71
N THR A 472 -24.32 34.25 -21.18
CA THR A 472 -24.88 35.23 -22.12
C THR A 472 -25.26 34.55 -23.43
N LYS A 473 -24.33 33.77 -24.02
CA LYS A 473 -24.57 33.07 -25.29
C LYS A 473 -25.54 31.90 -25.16
N PHE A 474 -25.52 31.19 -24.03
CA PHE A 474 -26.48 30.12 -23.74
C PHE A 474 -27.91 30.64 -23.64
N ARG A 475 -28.11 31.79 -22.97
CA ARG A 475 -29.41 32.47 -22.93
C ARG A 475 -29.90 32.84 -24.33
N GLU A 476 -29.05 33.49 -25.12
CA GLU A 476 -29.35 33.89 -26.51
C GLU A 476 -29.75 32.67 -27.35
N TYR A 477 -29.03 31.55 -27.22
CA TYR A 477 -29.37 30.29 -27.88
C TYR A 477 -30.74 29.74 -27.46
N LEU A 478 -31.05 29.76 -26.17
CA LEU A 478 -32.34 29.28 -25.67
C LEU A 478 -33.50 30.14 -26.17
N GLU A 479 -33.34 31.46 -26.19
CA GLU A 479 -34.34 32.39 -26.71
C GLU A 479 -34.59 32.17 -28.21
N GLY A 480 -33.52 32.01 -29.00
CA GLY A 480 -33.59 31.67 -30.43
C GLY A 480 -34.24 30.31 -30.67
N SER A 481 -33.82 29.27 -29.94
CA SER A 481 -34.37 27.92 -30.01
C SER A 481 -35.87 27.86 -29.64
N ASN A 482 -36.28 28.64 -28.63
CA ASN A 482 -37.68 28.78 -28.23
C ASN A 482 -38.53 29.42 -29.33
N LEU A 483 -38.02 30.48 -29.98
CA LEU A 483 -38.71 31.12 -31.10
C LEU A 483 -38.81 30.17 -32.30
N ILE A 484 -37.73 29.47 -32.65
CA ILE A 484 -37.72 28.46 -33.72
C ILE A 484 -38.76 27.38 -33.43
N SER A 485 -38.79 26.82 -32.22
CA SER A 485 -39.75 25.77 -31.84
C SER A 485 -41.20 26.24 -32.01
N LYS A 486 -41.52 27.48 -31.60
CA LYS A 486 -42.85 28.09 -31.79
C LYS A 486 -43.22 28.24 -33.26
N LEU A 487 -42.32 28.78 -34.08
CA LEU A 487 -42.57 29.02 -35.50
C LEU A 487 -42.60 27.72 -36.30
N GLN A 488 -41.75 26.75 -35.96
CA GLN A 488 -41.68 25.43 -36.60
C GLN A 488 -42.98 24.65 -36.38
N ALA A 489 -43.51 24.65 -35.16
CA ALA A 489 -44.80 24.01 -34.88
C ALA A 489 -45.95 24.59 -35.72
N LYS A 490 -45.99 25.92 -35.90
CA LYS A 490 -46.98 26.59 -36.77
C LYS A 490 -46.77 26.27 -38.25
N HIS A 491 -45.52 26.28 -38.71
CA HIS A 491 -45.15 25.95 -40.07
C HIS A 491 -45.51 24.51 -40.42
N ASP A 492 -45.16 23.55 -39.58
CA ASP A 492 -45.45 22.13 -39.80
C ASP A 492 -46.95 21.84 -39.86
N LEU A 493 -47.73 22.47 -38.99
CA LEU A 493 -49.19 22.33 -38.98
C LEU A 493 -49.82 22.93 -40.25
N LEU A 494 -49.39 24.13 -40.67
CA LEU A 494 -49.87 24.77 -41.90
C LEU A 494 -49.45 23.99 -43.14
N LYS A 495 -48.21 23.50 -43.19
CA LYS A 495 -47.70 22.69 -44.31
C LYS A 495 -48.52 21.42 -44.48
N LYS A 496 -48.88 20.76 -43.37
CA LYS A 496 -49.75 19.58 -43.38
C LYS A 496 -51.14 19.92 -43.93
N ALA A 497 -51.78 20.97 -43.41
CA ALA A 497 -53.11 21.39 -43.85
C ALA A 497 -53.15 21.80 -45.34
N MET A 498 -52.11 22.47 -45.84
CA MET A 498 -52.01 22.86 -47.26
C MET A 498 -51.80 21.66 -48.19
N ALA A 499 -51.08 20.63 -47.74
CA ALA A 499 -50.91 19.39 -48.50
C ALA A 499 -52.21 18.57 -48.57
N GLU A 500 -52.98 18.55 -47.48
CA GLU A 500 -54.28 17.85 -47.41
C GLU A 500 -55.39 18.59 -48.19
N GLY A 501 -55.39 19.92 -48.19
CA GLY A 501 -56.31 20.74 -49.01
C GLY A 501 -56.12 20.58 -50.52
N TYR A 502 -54.89 20.37 -50.99
CA TYR A 502 -54.60 20.14 -52.40
C TYR A 502 -55.12 18.77 -52.89
N ILE A 503 -55.14 17.77 -52.01
CA ILE A 503 -55.66 16.43 -52.32
C ILE A 503 -57.20 16.44 -52.40
N ALA A 504 -57.88 17.25 -51.58
CA ALA A 504 -59.33 17.39 -51.60
C ALA A 504 -59.85 18.05 -52.89
N ASP A 505 -59.19 19.10 -53.39
CA ASP A 505 -59.58 19.77 -54.65
C ASP A 505 -59.30 18.90 -55.90
N THR A 506 -58.35 17.97 -55.83
CA THR A 506 -58.05 17.06 -56.95
C THR A 506 -59.06 15.91 -57.07
N LEU A 507 -59.79 15.59 -55.99
CA LEU A 507 -60.74 14.46 -55.93
C LEU A 507 -62.20 14.85 -56.22
N THR A 508 -62.53 16.14 -56.34
CA THR A 508 -63.91 16.62 -56.60
C THR A 508 -64.27 16.82 -58.07
N THR A 509 -63.36 16.58 -59.02
CA THR A 509 -63.66 16.54 -60.46
C THR A 509 -63.24 15.21 -61.10
N SER A 510 -63.89 14.10 -60.72
CA SER A 510 -64.16 12.96 -61.62
C SER A 510 -64.93 11.86 -60.88
N ARG A 511 -66.25 11.80 -61.08
CA ARG A 511 -67.07 10.61 -60.80
C ARG A 511 -66.99 9.67 -62.00
N GLY A 512 -66.56 8.41 -61.80
CA GLY A 512 -66.88 7.31 -62.71
C GLY A 512 -65.88 6.15 -62.81
N ARG A 513 -66.13 5.08 -62.03
CA ARG A 513 -65.91 3.64 -62.32
C ARG A 513 -64.65 3.21 -63.11
N ASN A 514 -63.72 2.52 -62.43
CA ASN A 514 -63.53 1.06 -62.56
C ASN A 514 -62.45 0.55 -61.61
N ASN A 515 -62.81 -0.47 -60.84
CA ASN A 515 -61.97 -1.12 -59.85
C ASN A 515 -61.51 -2.46 -60.42
N SER A 516 -60.26 -2.53 -60.89
CA SER A 516 -59.55 -3.79 -61.13
C SER A 516 -58.06 -3.53 -61.26
N HIS A 517 -57.32 -4.00 -60.25
CA HIS A 517 -55.89 -4.30 -60.24
C HIS A 517 -54.94 -3.37 -61.01
N SER A 518 -54.30 -2.43 -60.29
CA SER A 518 -52.84 -2.28 -60.37
C SER A 518 -52.27 -1.49 -59.17
N LYS A 519 -51.49 -2.21 -58.36
CA LYS A 519 -50.34 -1.76 -57.55
C LYS A 519 -50.40 -0.36 -56.89
N HIS A 520 -51.04 -0.30 -55.72
CA HIS A 520 -50.48 0.42 -54.58
C HIS A 520 -49.66 -0.56 -53.74
N GLN A 521 -48.35 -0.62 -53.97
CA GLN A 521 -47.42 -1.06 -52.92
C GLN A 521 -47.08 0.16 -52.08
N ASP A 522 -47.95 0.46 -51.12
CA ASP A 522 -47.55 1.20 -49.93
C ASP A 522 -46.44 0.38 -49.24
N SER A 523 -45.20 0.84 -49.38
CA SER A 523 -44.04 0.27 -48.68
C SER A 523 -43.91 0.86 -47.27
N THR A 524 -45.03 0.93 -46.54
CA THR A 524 -45.01 0.95 -45.07
C THR A 524 -44.73 -0.47 -44.61
N LYS A 525 -43.51 -0.99 -44.82
CA LYS A 525 -43.20 -2.40 -44.54
C LYS A 525 -41.75 -2.58 -44.16
N ALA A 526 -41.36 -3.40 -43.20
CA ALA A 526 -41.93 -4.01 -42.00
C ALA A 526 -40.68 -4.64 -41.35
N ILE A 527 -40.62 -4.82 -40.04
CA ILE A 527 -39.50 -5.55 -39.42
C ILE A 527 -39.47 -6.96 -40.07
N PRO A 528 -38.32 -7.54 -40.46
CA PRO A 528 -38.30 -8.87 -41.08
C PRO A 528 -39.02 -9.86 -40.16
N LEU A 529 -39.94 -10.65 -40.70
CA LEU A 529 -40.80 -11.57 -39.93
C LEU A 529 -39.99 -12.47 -38.99
N LEU A 530 -38.80 -12.90 -39.40
CA LEU A 530 -37.86 -13.65 -38.55
C LEU A 530 -37.48 -12.90 -37.26
N VAL A 531 -37.23 -11.59 -37.35
CA VAL A 531 -36.84 -10.78 -36.18
C VAL A 531 -38.04 -10.54 -35.27
N GLU A 532 -39.21 -10.27 -35.85
CA GLU A 532 -40.44 -10.02 -35.10
C GLU A 532 -40.94 -11.29 -34.39
N SER A 533 -40.98 -12.43 -35.09
CA SER A 533 -41.45 -13.70 -34.55
C SER A 533 -40.50 -14.31 -33.53
N CYS A 534 -39.17 -14.25 -33.74
CA CYS A 534 -38.21 -14.71 -32.73
C CYS A 534 -38.25 -13.86 -31.45
N ILE A 535 -38.38 -12.53 -31.58
CA ILE A 535 -38.51 -11.62 -30.42
C ILE A 535 -39.82 -11.86 -29.67
N ARG A 536 -40.92 -12.10 -30.39
CA ARG A 536 -42.21 -12.47 -29.81
C ARG A 536 -42.07 -13.78 -29.02
N TYR A 537 -41.53 -14.83 -29.62
CA TYR A 537 -41.38 -16.15 -29.00
C TYR A 537 -40.47 -16.11 -27.76
N ILE A 538 -39.33 -15.40 -27.81
CA ILE A 538 -38.43 -15.24 -26.66
C ILE A 538 -39.08 -14.40 -25.54
N ASN A 539 -39.88 -13.39 -25.87
CA ASN A 539 -40.61 -12.63 -24.85
C ASN A 539 -41.71 -13.45 -24.17
N LEU A 540 -42.37 -14.35 -24.90
CA LEU A 540 -43.43 -15.20 -24.37
C LEU A 540 -42.89 -16.35 -23.52
N HIS A 541 -41.84 -17.04 -23.97
CA HIS A 541 -41.36 -18.28 -23.33
C HIS A 541 -40.00 -18.14 -22.63
N GLY A 542 -39.27 -17.05 -22.85
CA GLY A 542 -37.87 -16.92 -22.42
C GLY A 542 -37.64 -16.30 -21.05
N LEU A 543 -38.58 -15.53 -20.52
CA LEU A 543 -38.35 -14.83 -19.25
C LEU A 543 -38.13 -15.77 -18.04
N GLN A 544 -38.50 -17.05 -18.16
CA GLN A 544 -38.35 -18.06 -17.11
C GLN A 544 -37.21 -19.06 -17.38
N HIS A 545 -36.59 -19.06 -18.57
CA HIS A 545 -35.58 -20.04 -18.93
C HIS A 545 -34.17 -19.54 -18.58
N GLN A 546 -33.46 -20.24 -17.71
CA GLN A 546 -32.07 -19.90 -17.39
C GLN A 546 -31.17 -20.15 -18.60
N GLY A 547 -30.31 -19.18 -18.94
CA GLY A 547 -29.21 -19.37 -19.89
C GLY A 547 -29.50 -19.16 -21.38
N ILE A 548 -30.60 -18.50 -21.77
CA ILE A 548 -31.08 -18.29 -23.17
C ILE A 548 -30.04 -17.81 -24.19
N PHE A 549 -28.94 -17.20 -23.75
CA PHE A 549 -27.84 -16.75 -24.61
C PHE A 549 -26.46 -17.22 -24.12
N ARG A 550 -26.44 -18.07 -23.09
CA ARG A 550 -25.22 -18.62 -22.49
C ARG A 550 -24.97 -20.06 -22.95
N VAL A 551 -26.04 -20.81 -23.23
CA VAL A 551 -25.98 -22.16 -23.80
C VAL A 551 -26.33 -22.05 -25.28
N SER A 552 -25.46 -22.52 -26.16
CA SER A 552 -25.73 -22.54 -27.60
C SER A 552 -26.83 -23.57 -27.90
N GLY A 553 -27.87 -23.17 -28.64
CA GLY A 553 -28.88 -24.11 -29.15
C GLY A 553 -28.31 -25.13 -30.14
N SER A 554 -29.11 -26.15 -30.45
CA SER A 554 -28.73 -27.19 -31.40
C SER A 554 -28.49 -26.60 -32.79
N GLN A 555 -27.27 -26.79 -33.32
CA GLN A 555 -26.86 -26.17 -34.58
C GLN A 555 -27.70 -26.65 -35.79
N VAL A 556 -28.22 -27.87 -35.71
CA VAL A 556 -29.12 -28.46 -36.72
C VAL A 556 -30.47 -27.73 -36.69
N GLU A 557 -31.03 -27.56 -35.50
CA GLU A 557 -32.33 -26.90 -35.30
C GLU A 557 -32.29 -25.41 -35.65
N VAL A 558 -31.19 -24.71 -35.32
CA VAL A 558 -30.94 -23.32 -35.73
C VAL A 558 -30.99 -23.17 -37.27
N ASN A 559 -30.40 -24.11 -38.00
CA ASN A 559 -30.39 -24.08 -39.46
C ASN A 559 -31.77 -24.46 -40.05
N ASP A 560 -32.50 -25.38 -39.43
CA ASP A 560 -33.84 -25.78 -39.88
C ASP A 560 -34.87 -24.65 -39.70
N ILE A 561 -34.83 -23.94 -38.56
CA ILE A 561 -35.65 -22.75 -38.30
C ILE A 561 -35.31 -21.65 -39.32
N LYS A 562 -34.01 -21.40 -39.55
CA LYS A 562 -33.55 -20.42 -40.55
C LYS A 562 -34.03 -20.74 -41.96
N ASN A 563 -33.88 -21.99 -42.40
CA ASN A 563 -34.30 -22.42 -43.74
C ASN A 563 -35.82 -22.34 -43.93
N SER A 564 -36.61 -22.52 -42.86
CA SER A 564 -38.07 -22.38 -42.89
C SER A 564 -38.50 -20.93 -43.10
N PHE A 565 -37.86 -19.99 -42.39
CA PHE A 565 -38.06 -18.56 -42.62
C PHE A 565 -37.61 -18.11 -44.03
N GLU A 566 -36.52 -18.68 -44.56
CA GLU A 566 -36.06 -18.39 -45.93
C GLU A 566 -37.03 -18.91 -47.01
N ARG A 567 -37.83 -19.93 -46.71
CA ARG A 567 -38.92 -20.44 -47.58
C ARG A 567 -40.23 -19.64 -47.44
N GLY A 568 -40.26 -18.63 -46.57
CA GLY A 568 -41.43 -17.75 -46.37
C GLY A 568 -42.49 -18.28 -45.40
N HIS A 569 -42.20 -19.35 -44.67
CA HIS A 569 -43.06 -19.88 -43.61
C HIS A 569 -42.54 -19.47 -42.23
N ASP A 570 -43.42 -19.13 -41.28
CA ASP A 570 -43.06 -18.82 -39.89
C ASP A 570 -43.22 -20.07 -39.02
N PRO A 571 -42.14 -20.80 -38.68
CA PRO A 571 -42.22 -21.99 -37.83
C PRO A 571 -42.58 -21.69 -36.37
N LEU A 572 -42.58 -20.41 -35.96
CA LEU A 572 -42.82 -19.96 -34.58
C LEU A 572 -44.22 -19.36 -34.38
N ILE A 573 -45.13 -19.53 -35.35
CA ILE A 573 -46.48 -19.00 -35.28
C ILE A 573 -47.45 -19.89 -34.47
N ASP A 574 -47.25 -21.22 -34.53
CA ASP A 574 -48.09 -22.22 -33.88
C ASP A 574 -47.47 -22.69 -32.55
N GLU A 575 -48.21 -22.59 -31.44
CA GLU A 575 -47.76 -22.92 -30.07
C GLU A 575 -47.57 -24.43 -29.81
N GLU A 576 -47.88 -25.30 -30.78
CA GLU A 576 -47.79 -26.76 -30.63
C GLU A 576 -46.37 -27.32 -30.84
N ASN A 577 -45.46 -26.58 -31.49
CA ASN A 577 -44.07 -26.98 -31.66
C ASN A 577 -43.20 -26.40 -30.53
N ASN A 578 -42.85 -27.23 -29.56
CA ASN A 578 -41.91 -26.93 -28.47
C ASN A 578 -40.46 -26.78 -29.02
N HIS A 579 -40.17 -25.69 -29.73
CA HIS A 579 -38.82 -25.37 -30.18
C HIS A 579 -37.92 -24.97 -29.01
N ASP A 580 -36.68 -25.46 -28.98
CA ASP A 580 -35.71 -25.09 -27.93
C ASP A 580 -35.43 -23.58 -28.01
N ILE A 581 -35.61 -22.91 -26.87
CA ILE A 581 -35.45 -21.47 -26.79
C ILE A 581 -34.02 -21.02 -27.06
N ASN A 582 -33.03 -21.88 -26.76
CA ASN A 582 -31.63 -21.61 -27.06
C ASN A 582 -31.35 -21.70 -28.57
N SER A 583 -32.08 -22.56 -29.29
CA SER A 583 -32.03 -22.65 -30.76
C SER A 583 -32.68 -21.42 -31.41
N VAL A 584 -33.84 -20.96 -30.91
CA VAL A 584 -34.49 -19.72 -31.39
C VAL A 584 -33.63 -18.47 -31.11
N ALA A 585 -33.01 -18.39 -29.93
CA ALA A 585 -32.04 -17.37 -29.58
C ALA A 585 -30.77 -17.46 -30.45
N GLY A 586 -30.34 -18.68 -30.77
CA GLY A 586 -29.25 -18.98 -31.70
C GLY A 586 -29.50 -18.45 -33.11
N VAL A 587 -30.73 -18.55 -33.64
CA VAL A 587 -31.13 -17.96 -34.94
C VAL A 587 -30.97 -16.44 -34.94
N LEU A 588 -31.33 -15.79 -33.83
CA LEU A 588 -31.13 -14.34 -33.66
C LEU A 588 -29.64 -13.96 -33.56
N SER A 589 -28.82 -14.85 -32.98
CA SER A 589 -27.39 -14.63 -32.71
C SER A 589 -26.45 -15.12 -33.83
N PHE A 590 -26.94 -15.87 -34.82
CA PHE A 590 -26.07 -16.57 -35.77
C PHE A 590 -25.34 -15.58 -36.69
N ARG A 591 -24.00 -15.67 -36.75
CA ARG A 591 -23.07 -14.75 -37.46
C ARG A 591 -23.18 -14.74 -38.99
N GLY A 592 -24.20 -15.35 -39.58
CA GLY A 592 -24.35 -15.56 -41.03
C GLY A 592 -25.11 -14.48 -41.81
N TRP A 593 -25.28 -13.26 -41.27
CA TRP A 593 -26.02 -12.17 -41.93
C TRP A 593 -25.21 -11.41 -43.00
N ASN A 594 -23.98 -11.85 -43.30
CA ASN A 594 -23.10 -11.17 -44.25
C ASN A 594 -22.87 -11.89 -45.58
N GLU A 595 -23.35 -13.12 -45.77
CA GLU A 595 -22.99 -13.93 -46.95
C GLU A 595 -24.18 -14.48 -47.78
N ALA A 596 -25.43 -14.06 -47.49
CA ALA A 596 -26.57 -14.41 -48.33
C ALA A 596 -26.75 -13.41 -49.52
N PRO A 597 -26.90 -13.87 -50.77
CA PRO A 597 -26.98 -13.00 -51.96
C PRO A 597 -28.21 -12.07 -52.03
N SER A 598 -29.18 -12.16 -51.11
CA SER A 598 -30.34 -11.27 -51.06
C SER A 598 -30.08 -9.96 -50.28
N PHE A 599 -28.90 -9.79 -49.68
CA PHE A 599 -28.56 -8.65 -48.81
C PHE A 599 -27.84 -7.47 -49.49
N ARG A 600 -27.93 -7.32 -50.82
CA ARG A 600 -27.64 -6.03 -51.49
C ARG A 600 -28.64 -4.92 -51.13
N ALA A 601 -29.69 -5.22 -50.35
CA ALA A 601 -30.73 -4.26 -49.97
C ALA A 601 -30.56 -3.59 -48.59
N TRP A 602 -29.50 -3.88 -47.81
CA TRP A 602 -29.26 -3.22 -46.51
C TRP A 602 -28.53 -1.86 -46.60
N SER A 603 -27.83 -1.60 -47.70
CA SER A 603 -27.29 -0.28 -48.02
C SER A 603 -28.39 0.77 -48.28
N HIS A 604 -29.61 0.34 -48.62
CA HIS A 604 -30.76 1.21 -48.91
C HIS A 604 -31.69 1.47 -47.69
N TRP A 605 -31.36 0.96 -46.50
CA TRP A 605 -32.17 1.18 -45.30
C TRP A 605 -31.79 2.48 -44.59
N ASP A 606 -32.71 3.45 -44.59
CA ASP A 606 -32.59 4.74 -43.88
C ASP A 606 -32.40 4.54 -42.35
N LYS A 607 -31.79 5.52 -41.69
CA LYS A 607 -31.50 5.58 -40.24
C LYS A 607 -32.73 5.27 -39.38
N SER A 608 -33.92 5.63 -39.84
CA SER A 608 -35.19 5.34 -39.14
C SER A 608 -35.51 3.84 -39.09
N LYS A 609 -35.25 3.11 -40.18
CA LYS A 609 -35.50 1.65 -40.30
C LYS A 609 -34.58 0.83 -39.40
N ARG A 610 -33.32 1.24 -39.29
CA ARG A 610 -32.32 0.61 -38.39
C ARG A 610 -32.66 0.85 -36.92
N LYS A 611 -33.11 2.06 -36.56
CA LYS A 611 -33.57 2.39 -35.21
C LYS A 611 -34.81 1.58 -34.79
N ALA A 612 -35.76 1.35 -35.70
CA ALA A 612 -36.98 0.57 -35.42
C ALA A 612 -36.69 -0.92 -35.12
N CYS A 613 -35.69 -1.54 -35.75
CA CYS A 613 -35.27 -2.91 -35.45
C CYS A 613 -34.42 -3.02 -34.17
N LEU A 614 -33.67 -1.96 -33.82
CA LEU A 614 -32.80 -1.93 -32.65
C LEU A 614 -33.54 -1.63 -31.33
N LEU A 615 -34.70 -0.97 -31.39
CA LEU A 615 -35.47 -0.60 -30.20
C LEU A 615 -36.00 -1.82 -29.42
N PRO A 616 -36.61 -2.85 -30.06
CA PRO A 616 -37.06 -4.05 -29.38
C PRO A 616 -35.90 -4.89 -28.81
N LEU A 617 -34.77 -4.94 -29.52
CA LEU A 617 -33.54 -5.59 -29.05
C LEU A 617 -32.93 -4.88 -27.84
N LEU A 618 -32.96 -3.54 -27.81
CA LEU A 618 -32.58 -2.73 -26.65
C LEU A 618 -33.54 -2.91 -25.47
N GLN A 619 -34.85 -3.06 -25.71
CA GLN A 619 -35.83 -3.31 -24.65
C GLN A 619 -35.67 -4.70 -24.03
N LEU A 620 -35.39 -5.73 -24.83
CA LEU A 620 -35.01 -7.07 -24.36
C LEU A 620 -33.72 -7.02 -23.54
N SER A 621 -32.71 -6.31 -24.04
CA SER A 621 -31.43 -6.05 -23.34
C SER A 621 -31.63 -5.45 -21.94
N VAL A 622 -32.44 -4.40 -21.82
CA VAL A 622 -32.72 -3.72 -20.53
C VAL A 622 -33.54 -4.62 -19.61
N LYS A 623 -34.48 -5.42 -20.13
CA LYS A 623 -35.22 -6.40 -19.33
C LYS A 623 -34.31 -7.50 -18.77
N PHE A 624 -33.35 -8.00 -19.55
CA PHE A 624 -32.40 -9.02 -19.09
C PHE A 624 -31.37 -8.47 -18.08
N GLU A 625 -30.87 -7.25 -18.27
CA GLU A 625 -29.99 -6.59 -17.28
C GLU A 625 -30.69 -6.40 -15.92
N ASN A 626 -31.97 -6.04 -15.93
CA ASN A 626 -32.76 -5.89 -14.69
C ASN A 626 -33.07 -7.23 -14.00
N LEU A 627 -33.21 -8.33 -14.75
CA LEU A 627 -33.40 -9.68 -14.21
C LEU A 627 -32.11 -10.27 -13.62
N LEU A 628 -30.96 -10.00 -14.24
CA LEU A 628 -29.63 -10.37 -13.71
C LEU A 628 -29.33 -9.63 -12.40
N ALA A 629 -29.66 -8.34 -12.32
CA ALA A 629 -29.51 -7.54 -11.10
C ALA A 629 -30.38 -8.03 -9.92
N HIS A 630 -31.48 -8.74 -10.18
CA HIS A 630 -32.30 -9.35 -9.13
C HIS A 630 -31.82 -10.74 -8.69
N GLN A 631 -31.07 -11.48 -9.51
CA GLN A 631 -30.52 -12.80 -9.13
C GLN A 631 -29.13 -12.72 -8.47
N GLU A 632 -28.36 -11.63 -8.65
CA GLU A 632 -27.05 -11.44 -8.02
C GLU A 632 -27.09 -11.24 -6.49
N GLY A 633 -28.28 -11.27 -5.86
CA GLY A 633 -28.44 -11.33 -4.41
C GLY A 633 -28.06 -12.67 -3.78
N HIS A 634 -27.88 -13.73 -4.56
CA HIS A 634 -27.45 -15.03 -4.04
C HIS A 634 -26.44 -15.72 -4.96
N THR A 635 -25.30 -16.05 -4.37
CA THR A 635 -24.20 -16.91 -4.83
C THR A 635 -23.14 -16.31 -5.77
N GLU A 636 -21.94 -16.25 -5.18
CA GLU A 636 -20.63 -15.93 -5.73
C GLU A 636 -20.21 -16.98 -6.79
N VAL A 637 -20.22 -16.62 -8.08
CA VAL A 637 -19.63 -17.47 -9.13
C VAL A 637 -18.75 -16.64 -10.08
N ARG A 638 -17.45 -16.89 -9.95
CA ARG A 638 -16.32 -16.70 -10.87
C ARG A 638 -16.60 -15.96 -12.19
N ALA A 639 -16.12 -14.72 -12.23
CA ALA A 639 -15.92 -13.91 -13.42
C ALA A 639 -14.73 -14.41 -14.25
N THR A 640 -14.95 -15.28 -15.24
CA THR A 640 -13.93 -15.52 -16.29
C THR A 640 -14.42 -15.73 -17.73
N ASP A 641 -15.73 -15.89 -18.00
CA ASP A 641 -16.20 -16.21 -19.39
C ASP A 641 -17.14 -15.15 -20.01
N ASP A 642 -16.96 -13.88 -19.67
CA ASP A 642 -17.94 -12.80 -19.94
C ASP A 642 -17.48 -11.78 -21.02
N TRP A 643 -16.66 -12.21 -21.99
CA TRP A 643 -16.12 -11.30 -23.01
C TRP A 643 -17.05 -11.09 -24.21
N HIS A 644 -17.74 -12.15 -24.68
CA HIS A 644 -18.55 -12.09 -25.89
C HIS A 644 -19.93 -11.45 -25.69
N MET A 645 -20.56 -11.65 -24.52
CA MET A 645 -21.86 -11.07 -24.18
C MET A 645 -21.78 -9.56 -23.94
N ARG A 646 -20.78 -9.11 -23.17
CA ARG A 646 -20.50 -7.68 -22.96
C ARG A 646 -20.12 -6.94 -24.25
N ARG A 647 -19.72 -7.64 -25.32
CA ARG A 647 -19.37 -7.01 -26.60
C ARG A 647 -20.58 -6.78 -27.50
N MET A 648 -21.57 -7.67 -27.51
CA MET A 648 -22.81 -7.48 -28.27
C MET A 648 -23.75 -6.45 -27.63
N LEU A 649 -23.80 -6.40 -26.30
CA LEU A 649 -24.77 -5.58 -25.55
C LEU A 649 -24.22 -4.22 -25.09
N ARG A 650 -22.92 -3.95 -25.28
CA ARG A 650 -22.37 -2.61 -25.02
C ARG A 650 -22.93 -1.61 -26.03
N ARG A 651 -23.75 -0.68 -25.51
CA ARG A 651 -24.30 0.51 -26.19
C ARG A 651 -23.26 1.22 -27.07
N ASP A 652 -22.00 1.23 -26.63
CA ASP A 652 -20.86 1.82 -27.33
C ASP A 652 -20.49 1.13 -28.65
N TYR A 653 -20.70 -0.18 -28.79
CA TYR A 653 -20.40 -0.91 -30.03
C TYR A 653 -21.45 -0.58 -31.11
N ILE A 654 -22.72 -0.49 -30.71
CA ILE A 654 -23.84 -0.08 -31.58
C ILE A 654 -23.68 1.39 -31.99
N VAL A 655 -23.28 2.27 -31.06
CA VAL A 655 -23.03 3.69 -31.34
C VAL A 655 -21.78 3.89 -32.23
N ARG A 656 -20.69 3.13 -32.03
CA ARG A 656 -19.50 3.19 -32.91
C ARG A 656 -19.78 2.66 -34.31
N ALA A 657 -20.56 1.60 -34.45
CA ALA A 657 -20.99 1.10 -35.76
C ALA A 657 -21.85 2.12 -36.53
N ILE A 658 -22.58 2.99 -35.82
CA ILE A 658 -23.34 4.12 -36.39
C ILE A 658 -22.43 5.27 -36.80
N SER A 659 -21.32 5.50 -36.07
CA SER A 659 -20.45 6.66 -36.28
C SER A 659 -19.40 6.46 -37.38
N GLN A 660 -18.87 5.25 -37.57
CA GLN A 660 -17.73 5.00 -38.47
C GLN A 660 -18.05 4.97 -39.98
N ARG A 661 -19.30 5.19 -40.41
CA ARG A 661 -19.65 5.33 -41.84
C ARG A 661 -19.90 6.76 -42.32
N GLY A 662 -20.04 7.74 -41.42
CA GLY A 662 -20.16 9.14 -41.82
C GLY A 662 -18.87 9.70 -42.43
N GLU A 663 -17.72 9.24 -41.93
CA GLU A 663 -16.40 9.72 -42.36
C GLU A 663 -15.92 9.08 -43.67
N THR A 664 -16.42 7.89 -44.02
CA THR A 664 -16.05 7.18 -45.26
C THR A 664 -16.82 7.70 -46.47
N GLU A 665 -18.12 7.99 -46.33
CA GLU A 665 -18.93 8.61 -47.40
C GLU A 665 -18.51 10.06 -47.71
N GLU A 666 -18.06 10.81 -46.71
CA GLU A 666 -17.55 12.18 -46.93
C GLU A 666 -16.17 12.18 -47.60
N ARG A 667 -15.32 11.18 -47.32
CA ARG A 667 -14.05 10.96 -48.04
C ARG A 667 -14.26 10.52 -49.49
N GLU A 668 -15.28 9.72 -49.77
CA GLU A 668 -15.62 9.28 -51.13
C GLU A 668 -16.26 10.41 -51.95
N LYS A 669 -17.15 11.22 -51.37
CA LYS A 669 -17.65 12.45 -52.00
C LYS A 669 -16.53 13.42 -52.35
N ARG A 670 -15.60 13.67 -51.42
CA ARG A 670 -14.42 14.53 -51.67
C ARG A 670 -13.47 13.97 -52.73
N ARG A 671 -13.41 12.65 -52.93
CA ARG A 671 -12.67 12.02 -54.03
C ARG A 671 -13.38 12.21 -55.37
N THR A 672 -14.67 11.89 -55.45
CA THR A 672 -15.46 12.07 -56.69
C THR A 672 -15.58 13.53 -57.13
N GLU A 673 -15.56 14.48 -56.19
CA GLU A 673 -15.60 15.91 -56.50
C GLU A 673 -14.22 16.48 -56.89
N LYS A 674 -13.13 15.86 -56.44
CA LYS A 674 -11.78 16.11 -56.97
C LYS A 674 -11.57 15.52 -58.36
N GLU A 675 -12.21 14.40 -58.65
CA GLU A 675 -12.12 13.70 -59.95
C GLU A 675 -13.04 14.31 -61.01
N LYS A 676 -14.12 15.01 -60.61
CA LYS A 676 -14.92 15.87 -61.50
C LYS A 676 -14.32 17.26 -61.74
N ARG A 677 -13.33 17.68 -60.94
CA ARG A 677 -12.61 18.95 -61.07
C ARG A 677 -11.28 18.83 -61.81
N ARG A 678 -10.80 17.61 -62.04
CA ARG A 678 -9.77 17.28 -63.03
C ARG A 678 -10.47 16.89 -64.32
#